data_AF-A0A964EX36-F1
#
_entry.id   AF-A0A964EX36-F1
#
_cell.length_a   1.000
_cell.length_b   1.000
_cell.length_c   1.000
_cell.angle_alpha   90.00
_cell.angle_beta   90.00
_cell.angle_gamma   90.00
#
_symmetry.space_group_name_H-M   'P 1'
#
loop_
_entity.id
_entity.type
_entity.pdbx_description
1 polymer ?
#
loop_
_entity_poly.entity_id
_entity_poly.type
_entity_poly.pdbx_seq_one_letter_code
_entity_poly.pdbx_strand_id
1 'polypeptide(L)'
;MLLLALTLPASAATLRVDPNGASGYSSIQSAIAAATDGDTVLVAAGTYTECLDLLGTGVTVRASSGPALTTLDGTTCTNLVEATRGEPDGTTLEGFTLVDADRAVYVSGSSLALVDVVIDGIDAGLDDGPAVYVDGGDVTITDSVLENNLGFNGTVYVGGGGSLTLDGAEIRSNTVYFGGAVYAEGSGTTVSIQSSTLEDNTTNHHGGALYLTDYAQATSADSTYAGNGNGNTIGGAAYLDSYAELDTVNDLWLENGPQSVSGYSGGAVYAYDNCVVTSTGSTWEGNASGYGGAIALHTDSALYATGDTWLDNSGDQGGAIYLIYGGAVEISGGTFLDNSSTDDGGALYLQQLNGAAVISDSRFEGHQAAGGEGGTLYASYGSDLELSRVFISDSLSDLNGGCIASSYQSNITYEHGALDGCTSATFYGGAIYFTPSSVGYGLSLEGVDLTDNTAYGHGGGIFAMDADSVTVRDAWVTGNVANSGGLSYGGGGLFLYGIGATDVHNVRFCSNSADDGGAAFVHDGQGTSDAWTNNLFVENTADRGGAIYIESTSSIDLINNTFLTNEAIRYGGAMYWWNSGGDVVNNVVAWTVSGGAAYALDTGSAGDTDFLYNDWTGNTGGDAAGRFSFSTSAYGNLTDDPDLVSYSADGDCTNDDLTLAASSTLIDAGDPSVLDLDGSRSDIGAYGGPDTDSDGDGYAIDEDCDDSDAAAYPSASETCDGDDDDCDGDVDESGAVDATTWYGDSDGDGYGDASVTSLACDAPSGSVDNADDCNDTDAGVSPGAAETPYDGLDQDCDGVDLTDVDGDGYDGLPAGGTDCDDEDAAAYPGATEVWYDGVDQDCAGGDDYDADSDGDLHEDFGGDDCDDADPQVHQGAPEIPYDGVDQDCDGRDITDVDGDGDDAVEAGGVDCDDTDPDVHPGAAEVWYDGVDQDCAGDDDYDADQDGWAHADHGGEDCDDADEDVHPEAFDRPYDGLDQDCDGADVTDVDGDGHDAEEVGGDDCDDDDPTINPSAEETWYDRVDQDCDGLSDDDADADGFDAESRGGDDCDDADPAVNPDAVDAPGDGVDQDCDGADAEPEDTGGPSTDKGGDGCASAPGGSLWLGLLALLGLRRRRFSA
;
A
#
# COMPACT_ATOMS: atom_id res chain seq x y z
N MET A 1 -38.64 -11.89 -61.19
CA MET A 1 -37.40 -11.72 -61.99
C MET A 1 -36.83 -10.33 -61.71
N LEU A 2 -36.39 -10.16 -60.48
CA LEU A 2 -35.45 -9.11 -60.06
C LEU A 2 -34.08 -9.80 -60.02
N LEU A 3 -33.00 -9.06 -60.28
CA LEU A 3 -31.65 -9.64 -60.24
C LEU A 3 -30.97 -9.13 -58.99
N LEU A 4 -30.82 -9.98 -57.97
CA LEU A 4 -29.94 -9.70 -56.85
C LEU A 4 -28.50 -9.74 -57.38
N ALA A 5 -27.71 -8.72 -57.08
CA ALA A 5 -26.33 -8.63 -57.49
C ALA A 5 -25.45 -8.77 -56.24
N LEU A 6 -24.85 -9.94 -56.04
CA LEU A 6 -23.78 -10.09 -55.07
C LEU A 6 -22.63 -9.18 -55.49
N THR A 7 -22.40 -8.12 -54.72
CA THR A 7 -21.15 -7.36 -54.73
C THR A 7 -20.13 -8.17 -53.95
N LEU A 8 -19.14 -8.71 -54.64
CA LEU A 8 -17.90 -9.16 -54.01
C LEU A 8 -17.27 -7.96 -53.29
N PRO A 9 -16.63 -8.15 -52.11
CA PRO A 9 -15.85 -7.09 -51.48
C PRO A 9 -14.79 -6.58 -52.47
N ALA A 10 -14.61 -5.26 -52.51
CA ALA A 10 -13.53 -4.67 -53.29
C ALA A 10 -12.19 -5.05 -52.64
N SER A 11 -11.24 -5.52 -53.45
CA SER A 11 -9.87 -5.66 -52.98
C SER A 11 -9.29 -4.27 -52.79
N ALA A 12 -8.90 -3.95 -51.55
CA ALA A 12 -8.06 -2.81 -51.20
C ALA A 12 -6.96 -2.58 -52.26
N ALA A 13 -6.83 -1.34 -52.73
CA ALA A 13 -5.93 -0.94 -53.79
C ALA A 13 -4.82 -0.03 -53.25
N THR A 14 -3.59 -0.22 -53.75
CA THR A 14 -2.48 0.68 -53.46
C THR A 14 -2.34 1.76 -54.53
N LEU A 15 -2.80 2.97 -54.23
CA LEU A 15 -2.63 4.15 -55.08
C LEU A 15 -1.25 4.75 -54.83
N ARG A 16 -0.43 4.96 -55.88
CA ARG A 16 0.98 5.37 -55.74
C ARG A 16 1.23 6.81 -56.16
N VAL A 17 1.92 7.57 -55.31
CA VAL A 17 2.26 8.99 -55.50
C VAL A 17 3.78 9.16 -55.65
N ASP A 18 4.21 10.07 -56.52
CA ASP A 18 5.63 10.45 -56.76
C ASP A 18 5.64 11.93 -57.19
N PRO A 19 6.51 12.81 -56.65
CA PRO A 19 6.54 14.24 -57.02
C PRO A 19 6.88 14.50 -58.50
N ASN A 20 7.39 13.48 -59.22
CA ASN A 20 7.64 13.50 -60.66
C ASN A 20 6.45 12.96 -61.49
N GLY A 21 5.40 12.45 -60.84
CA GLY A 21 4.23 11.84 -61.47
C GLY A 21 4.53 10.54 -62.24
N ALA A 22 5.57 9.80 -61.85
CA ALA A 22 6.03 8.62 -62.60
C ALA A 22 5.35 7.30 -62.21
N SER A 23 4.71 7.25 -61.03
CA SER A 23 4.15 6.03 -60.42
C SER A 23 2.64 5.86 -60.59
N GLY A 24 1.89 6.97 -60.68
CA GLY A 24 0.44 6.98 -60.91
C GLY A 24 -0.15 8.37 -60.73
N TYR A 25 -0.03 8.89 -59.52
CA TYR A 25 -0.50 10.21 -59.10
C TYR A 25 0.68 11.17 -58.87
N SER A 26 0.43 12.47 -58.99
CA SER A 26 1.46 13.53 -58.84
C SER A 26 1.15 14.52 -57.71
N SER A 27 0.17 14.17 -56.87
CA SER A 27 -0.21 14.86 -55.63
C SER A 27 -0.97 13.86 -54.76
N ILE A 28 -0.83 13.95 -53.45
CA ILE A 28 -1.43 13.04 -52.47
C ILE A 28 -2.95 13.21 -52.46
N GLN A 29 -3.45 14.45 -52.43
CA GLN A 29 -4.89 14.75 -52.52
C GLN A 29 -5.53 14.15 -53.77
N SER A 30 -4.80 14.12 -54.89
CA SER A 30 -5.31 13.54 -56.15
C SER A 30 -5.44 12.02 -56.13
N ALA A 31 -4.74 11.34 -55.21
CA ALA A 31 -4.89 9.92 -54.95
C ALA A 31 -6.03 9.66 -53.95
N ILE A 32 -6.10 10.41 -52.84
CA ILE A 32 -7.21 10.35 -51.86
C ILE A 32 -8.55 10.52 -52.58
N ALA A 33 -8.68 11.53 -53.45
CA ALA A 33 -9.88 11.79 -54.27
C ALA A 33 -10.17 10.73 -55.37
N ALA A 34 -9.45 9.60 -55.37
CA ALA A 34 -9.65 8.45 -56.24
C ALA A 34 -9.61 7.11 -55.48
N ALA A 35 -9.47 7.14 -54.16
CA ALA A 35 -9.52 6.00 -53.26
C ALA A 35 -10.97 5.65 -52.87
N THR A 36 -11.13 4.51 -52.22
CA THR A 36 -12.32 4.03 -51.51
C THR A 36 -11.90 3.39 -50.19
N ASP A 37 -12.86 3.11 -49.31
CA ASP A 37 -12.59 2.58 -47.97
C ASP A 37 -11.76 1.28 -48.01
N GLY A 38 -10.71 1.22 -47.19
CA GLY A 38 -9.68 0.17 -47.17
C GLY A 38 -8.52 0.36 -48.16
N ASP A 39 -8.51 1.39 -49.01
CA ASP A 39 -7.39 1.65 -49.92
C ASP A 39 -6.16 2.26 -49.21
N THR A 40 -4.97 2.03 -49.77
CA THR A 40 -3.71 2.63 -49.30
C THR A 40 -3.16 3.65 -50.30
N VAL A 41 -3.02 4.91 -49.90
CA VAL A 41 -2.30 5.94 -50.66
C VAL A 41 -0.82 5.89 -50.26
N LEU A 42 -0.01 5.18 -51.03
CA LEU A 42 1.41 4.95 -50.76
C LEU A 42 2.29 6.01 -51.46
N VAL A 43 2.95 6.83 -50.65
CA VAL A 43 3.69 8.03 -51.04
C VAL A 43 5.21 7.76 -51.07
N ALA A 44 5.91 8.27 -52.08
CA ALA A 44 7.37 8.15 -52.20
C ALA A 44 8.10 9.26 -51.44
N ALA A 45 9.30 8.98 -50.91
CA ALA A 45 10.15 9.98 -50.25
C ALA A 45 10.29 11.30 -51.04
N GLY A 46 10.14 12.43 -50.34
CA GLY A 46 10.15 13.78 -50.91
C GLY A 46 9.33 14.78 -50.08
N THR A 47 9.36 16.05 -50.49
CA THR A 47 8.56 17.13 -49.90
C THR A 47 7.33 17.41 -50.77
N TYR A 48 6.16 17.49 -50.15
CA TYR A 48 4.86 17.68 -50.81
C TYR A 48 4.17 18.94 -50.27
N THR A 49 4.24 20.03 -51.04
CA THR A 49 3.54 21.30 -50.72
C THR A 49 2.08 21.25 -51.18
N GLU A 50 1.21 20.55 -50.44
CA GLU A 50 -0.24 20.50 -50.65
C GLU A 50 -0.99 20.24 -49.33
N CYS A 51 -2.23 20.76 -49.21
CA CYS A 51 -3.12 20.50 -48.07
C CYS A 51 -3.99 19.27 -48.37
N LEU A 52 -4.33 18.50 -47.35
CA LEU A 52 -5.07 17.24 -47.45
C LEU A 52 -6.45 17.33 -46.78
N ASP A 53 -7.49 16.98 -47.53
CA ASP A 53 -8.88 16.74 -47.12
C ASP A 53 -9.11 15.24 -47.33
N LEU A 54 -9.45 14.51 -46.26
CA LEU A 54 -9.60 13.03 -46.28
C LEU A 54 -10.94 12.57 -46.88
N LEU A 55 -11.85 13.51 -47.18
CA LEU A 55 -13.09 13.33 -47.95
C LEU A 55 -14.19 12.44 -47.32
N GLY A 56 -14.06 12.00 -46.07
CA GLY A 56 -14.95 11.03 -45.44
C GLY A 56 -14.76 9.64 -46.04
N THR A 57 -13.53 9.13 -46.04
CA THR A 57 -13.15 7.84 -46.65
C THR A 57 -12.14 7.13 -45.75
N GLY A 58 -12.39 5.87 -45.41
CA GLY A 58 -11.52 5.05 -44.56
C GLY A 58 -10.21 4.68 -45.27
N VAL A 59 -9.23 5.59 -45.29
CA VAL A 59 -8.04 5.49 -46.15
C VAL A 59 -6.74 5.54 -45.34
N THR A 60 -5.79 4.66 -45.67
CA THR A 60 -4.43 4.69 -45.10
C THR A 60 -3.52 5.51 -46.02
N VAL A 61 -3.13 6.72 -45.61
CA VAL A 61 -2.13 7.54 -46.31
C VAL A 61 -0.77 7.25 -45.69
N ARG A 62 0.11 6.53 -46.42
CA ARG A 62 1.36 5.97 -45.89
C ARG A 62 2.59 6.43 -46.67
N ALA A 63 3.63 6.88 -45.97
CA ALA A 63 4.94 7.12 -46.54
C ALA A 63 5.73 5.81 -46.72
N SER A 64 6.32 5.59 -47.89
CA SER A 64 7.13 4.39 -48.17
C SER A 64 8.58 4.48 -47.66
N SER A 65 8.90 5.42 -46.77
CA SER A 65 10.28 5.72 -46.35
C SER A 65 10.41 6.39 -44.97
N GLY A 66 9.34 6.43 -44.17
CA GLY A 66 9.31 7.10 -42.85
C GLY A 66 9.38 8.63 -42.90
N PRO A 67 9.19 9.29 -41.74
CA PRO A 67 9.03 10.74 -41.61
C PRO A 67 10.30 11.47 -42.03
N ALA A 68 11.46 10.98 -41.57
CA ALA A 68 12.80 11.53 -41.84
C ALA A 68 13.18 11.67 -43.33
N LEU A 69 12.38 11.13 -44.26
CA LEU A 69 12.55 11.28 -45.71
C LEU A 69 11.27 11.74 -46.45
N THR A 70 10.15 11.98 -45.76
CA THR A 70 8.84 12.23 -46.37
C THR A 70 8.11 13.36 -45.64
N THR A 71 8.05 14.54 -46.27
CA THR A 71 7.57 15.77 -45.62
C THR A 71 6.29 16.30 -46.28
N LEU A 72 5.28 16.62 -45.48
CA LEU A 72 4.13 17.44 -45.86
C LEU A 72 4.42 18.89 -45.50
N ASP A 73 4.37 19.79 -46.49
CA ASP A 73 4.73 21.21 -46.38
C ASP A 73 3.47 22.08 -46.46
N GLY A 74 3.11 22.67 -45.32
CA GLY A 74 1.90 23.44 -45.11
C GLY A 74 1.92 24.89 -45.54
N THR A 75 2.99 25.40 -46.20
CA THR A 75 3.25 26.85 -46.46
C THR A 75 2.08 27.66 -47.09
N THR A 76 1.01 27.02 -47.57
CA THR A 76 -0.19 27.67 -48.12
C THR A 76 -1.52 27.19 -47.53
N CYS A 77 -1.48 26.45 -46.43
CA CYS A 77 -2.58 25.75 -45.78
C CYS A 77 -2.88 26.41 -44.44
N THR A 78 -4.16 26.39 -44.02
CA THR A 78 -4.50 26.68 -42.62
C THR A 78 -4.34 25.38 -41.84
N ASN A 79 -5.28 24.45 -41.98
CA ASN A 79 -5.06 23.06 -41.62
C ASN A 79 -4.26 22.36 -42.74
N LEU A 80 -3.20 21.62 -42.42
CA LEU A 80 -2.45 20.79 -43.38
C LEU A 80 -3.16 19.47 -43.67
N VAL A 81 -3.83 18.88 -42.68
CA VAL A 81 -4.69 17.69 -42.80
C VAL A 81 -6.05 17.95 -42.16
N GLU A 82 -7.15 17.64 -42.87
CA GLU A 82 -8.53 17.81 -42.41
C GLU A 82 -9.31 16.47 -42.48
N ALA A 83 -9.86 16.05 -41.33
CA ALA A 83 -10.86 14.98 -41.20
C ALA A 83 -12.14 15.59 -40.59
N THR A 84 -13.18 15.80 -41.41
CA THR A 84 -14.30 16.71 -41.05
C THR A 84 -15.66 16.25 -41.63
N ARG A 85 -15.77 14.98 -42.01
CA ARG A 85 -16.86 14.46 -42.86
C ARG A 85 -17.42 13.12 -42.42
N GLY A 86 -17.05 12.65 -41.22
CA GLY A 86 -17.29 11.28 -40.81
C GLY A 86 -16.33 10.33 -41.51
N GLU A 87 -15.04 10.71 -41.58
CA GLU A 87 -13.96 9.73 -41.75
C GLU A 87 -14.09 8.66 -40.65
N PRO A 88 -14.16 7.36 -41.00
CA PRO A 88 -14.38 6.28 -40.03
C PRO A 88 -13.07 5.78 -39.41
N ASP A 89 -13.20 4.93 -38.40
CA ASP A 89 -12.09 4.26 -37.73
C ASP A 89 -11.19 3.50 -38.73
N GLY A 90 -9.89 3.46 -38.45
CA GLY A 90 -8.89 2.95 -39.41
C GLY A 90 -8.55 3.92 -40.55
N THR A 91 -9.09 5.15 -40.57
CA THR A 91 -8.50 6.25 -41.33
C THR A 91 -7.14 6.61 -40.71
N THR A 92 -6.06 6.60 -41.49
CA THR A 92 -4.69 6.68 -40.94
C THR A 92 -3.77 7.58 -41.76
N LEU A 93 -2.93 8.38 -41.08
CA LEU A 93 -1.77 9.05 -41.65
C LEU A 93 -0.49 8.47 -41.05
N GLU A 94 0.40 7.95 -41.88
CA GLU A 94 1.51 7.10 -41.43
C GLU A 94 2.87 7.48 -42.06
N GLY A 95 3.89 7.73 -41.24
CA GLY A 95 5.28 7.87 -41.68
C GLY A 95 5.68 9.25 -42.22
N PHE A 96 5.09 10.35 -41.75
CA PHE A 96 5.29 11.70 -42.32
C PHE A 96 5.80 12.72 -41.31
N THR A 97 6.71 13.61 -41.75
CA THR A 97 6.97 14.87 -41.05
C THR A 97 6.04 15.97 -41.57
N LEU A 98 5.33 16.68 -40.70
CA LEU A 98 4.41 17.79 -41.01
C LEU A 98 5.03 19.11 -40.52
N VAL A 99 5.07 20.14 -41.38
CA VAL A 99 5.70 21.45 -41.09
C VAL A 99 4.99 22.63 -41.77
N ASP A 100 5.32 23.86 -41.37
CA ASP A 100 5.04 25.13 -42.07
C ASP A 100 3.53 25.48 -42.29
N ALA A 101 2.60 25.03 -41.42
CA ALA A 101 1.15 25.32 -41.50
C ALA A 101 0.67 26.38 -40.47
N ASP A 102 -0.59 26.86 -40.58
CA ASP A 102 -1.25 27.52 -39.42
C ASP A 102 -1.62 26.46 -38.35
N ARG A 103 -2.00 25.24 -38.76
CA ARG A 103 -2.24 24.04 -37.93
C ARG A 103 -1.89 22.76 -38.71
N ALA A 104 -1.30 21.76 -38.08
CA ALA A 104 -0.97 20.50 -38.75
C ALA A 104 -2.20 19.60 -39.01
N VAL A 105 -2.95 19.21 -37.97
CA VAL A 105 -4.10 18.30 -38.09
C VAL A 105 -5.37 18.92 -37.48
N TYR A 106 -6.50 18.82 -38.17
CA TYR A 106 -7.82 19.27 -37.71
C TYR A 106 -8.87 18.18 -37.90
N VAL A 107 -9.49 17.77 -36.79
CA VAL A 107 -10.48 16.70 -36.71
C VAL A 107 -11.79 17.25 -36.15
N SER A 108 -12.93 16.86 -36.73
CA SER A 108 -14.24 17.15 -36.14
C SER A 108 -15.30 16.13 -36.58
N GLY A 109 -15.98 15.51 -35.61
CA GLY A 109 -17.00 14.48 -35.78
C GLY A 109 -16.57 13.32 -36.66
N SER A 110 -15.30 12.92 -36.56
CA SER A 110 -14.60 12.00 -37.47
C SER A 110 -13.41 11.35 -36.73
N SER A 111 -12.96 10.17 -37.17
CA SER A 111 -11.84 9.44 -36.55
C SER A 111 -10.53 9.56 -37.37
N LEU A 112 -9.37 9.63 -36.71
CA LEU A 112 -8.06 9.65 -37.39
C LEU A 112 -6.90 9.11 -36.52
N ALA A 113 -6.19 8.09 -37.01
CA ALA A 113 -4.92 7.63 -36.43
C ALA A 113 -3.69 8.30 -37.06
N LEU A 114 -2.72 8.69 -36.24
CA LEU A 114 -1.39 9.19 -36.61
C LEU A 114 -0.33 8.17 -36.14
N VAL A 115 0.54 7.69 -37.04
CA VAL A 115 1.50 6.60 -36.75
C VAL A 115 2.87 6.87 -37.39
N ASP A 116 4.00 6.78 -36.67
CA ASP A 116 5.34 7.19 -37.19
C ASP A 116 5.31 8.62 -37.78
N VAL A 117 4.58 9.54 -37.11
CA VAL A 117 4.37 10.93 -37.53
C VAL A 117 5.25 11.86 -36.70
N VAL A 118 5.83 12.87 -37.34
CA VAL A 118 6.59 13.95 -36.67
C VAL A 118 5.94 15.29 -36.98
N ILE A 119 5.52 16.06 -35.98
CA ILE A 119 4.95 17.40 -36.13
C ILE A 119 5.92 18.40 -35.49
N ASP A 120 6.71 19.09 -36.33
CA ASP A 120 7.82 19.96 -35.91
C ASP A 120 7.52 21.44 -36.24
N GLY A 121 7.50 22.29 -35.21
CA GLY A 121 7.63 23.74 -35.36
C GLY A 121 6.45 24.47 -36.00
N ILE A 122 5.21 24.00 -35.78
CA ILE A 122 4.00 24.73 -36.21
C ILE A 122 3.79 25.99 -35.34
N ASP A 123 3.41 27.12 -35.95
CA ASP A 123 3.15 28.40 -35.26
C ASP A 123 1.72 28.89 -35.56
N ALA A 124 0.76 28.41 -34.76
CA ALA A 124 -0.65 28.80 -34.83
C ALA A 124 -0.90 30.22 -34.26
N GLY A 125 0.06 30.78 -33.54
CA GLY A 125 0.10 32.16 -33.05
C GLY A 125 -0.90 32.53 -31.94
N LEU A 126 -2.21 32.35 -32.18
CA LEU A 126 -3.32 32.56 -31.25
C LEU A 126 -4.49 31.58 -31.45
N ASP A 127 -4.37 30.62 -32.36
CA ASP A 127 -5.34 29.53 -32.53
C ASP A 127 -4.85 28.29 -31.72
N ASP A 128 -5.79 27.45 -31.30
CA ASP A 128 -5.58 26.32 -30.39
C ASP A 128 -5.10 25.04 -31.12
N GLY A 129 -4.47 24.11 -30.41
CA GLY A 129 -4.05 22.81 -30.96
C GLY A 129 -3.22 22.94 -32.26
N PRO A 130 -2.01 23.54 -32.22
CA PRO A 130 -1.17 23.75 -33.39
C PRO A 130 -0.77 22.45 -34.08
N ALA A 131 -0.50 21.39 -33.32
CA ALA A 131 -0.20 20.08 -33.87
C ALA A 131 -1.50 19.35 -34.24
N VAL A 132 -2.42 19.21 -33.28
CA VAL A 132 -3.70 18.51 -33.45
C VAL A 132 -4.81 19.28 -32.74
N TYR A 133 -5.97 19.37 -33.37
CA TYR A 133 -7.19 19.94 -32.77
C TYR A 133 -8.39 19.05 -33.09
N VAL A 134 -9.16 18.69 -32.05
CA VAL A 134 -10.34 17.81 -32.11
C VAL A 134 -11.57 18.54 -31.59
N ASP A 135 -12.67 18.54 -32.36
CA ASP A 135 -14.00 19.08 -32.01
C ASP A 135 -15.06 17.99 -32.27
N GLY A 136 -15.16 17.08 -31.30
CA GLY A 136 -15.84 15.78 -31.38
C GLY A 136 -15.14 14.75 -32.27
N GLY A 137 -15.31 13.46 -31.97
CA GLY A 137 -14.61 12.36 -32.65
C GLY A 137 -13.22 12.07 -32.07
N ASP A 138 -12.49 11.18 -32.71
CA ASP A 138 -11.50 10.33 -32.02
C ASP A 138 -10.13 10.36 -32.70
N VAL A 139 -9.06 10.58 -31.92
CA VAL A 139 -7.68 10.63 -32.45
C VAL A 139 -6.73 9.74 -31.66
N THR A 140 -6.07 8.82 -32.38
CA THR A 140 -4.98 7.99 -31.84
C THR A 140 -3.64 8.51 -32.35
N ILE A 141 -2.65 8.62 -31.48
CA ILE A 141 -1.28 9.06 -31.80
C ILE A 141 -0.30 7.99 -31.30
N THR A 142 0.16 7.13 -32.21
CA THR A 142 1.06 6.00 -31.92
C THR A 142 2.47 6.26 -32.48
N ASP A 143 3.54 5.87 -31.76
CA ASP A 143 4.94 5.95 -32.23
C ASP A 143 5.32 7.34 -32.81
N SER A 144 4.78 8.44 -32.26
CA SER A 144 4.78 9.75 -32.94
C SER A 144 5.30 10.90 -32.07
N VAL A 145 5.95 11.87 -32.72
CA VAL A 145 6.68 12.98 -32.07
C VAL A 145 6.03 14.32 -32.39
N LEU A 146 5.61 15.06 -31.36
CA LEU A 146 5.06 16.42 -31.47
C LEU A 146 6.01 17.40 -30.76
N GLU A 147 6.86 18.11 -31.53
CA GLU A 147 7.94 18.93 -30.99
C GLU A 147 8.00 20.39 -31.49
N ASN A 148 8.52 21.29 -30.64
CA ASN A 148 8.80 22.69 -30.93
C ASN A 148 7.59 23.57 -31.34
N ASN A 149 6.34 23.12 -31.09
CA ASN A 149 5.13 23.79 -31.56
C ASN A 149 4.72 25.00 -30.70
N LEU A 150 4.04 25.97 -31.32
CA LEU A 150 3.62 27.25 -30.75
C LEU A 150 2.13 27.51 -31.06
N GLY A 151 1.36 27.90 -30.04
CA GLY A 151 -0.11 28.02 -30.12
C GLY A 151 -0.73 28.65 -28.87
N PHE A 152 -2.05 28.52 -28.71
CA PHE A 152 -2.79 29.08 -27.57
C PHE A 152 -3.16 28.03 -26.50
N ASN A 153 -4.25 27.27 -26.67
CA ASN A 153 -4.55 26.12 -25.82
C ASN A 153 -4.02 24.81 -26.45
N GLY A 154 -3.28 24.01 -25.69
CA GLY A 154 -2.79 22.70 -26.15
C GLY A 154 -1.64 22.78 -27.16
N THR A 155 -0.77 21.76 -27.20
CA THR A 155 -0.12 21.36 -28.46
C THR A 155 -1.07 20.44 -29.24
N VAL A 156 -1.72 19.54 -28.52
CA VAL A 156 -2.98 18.89 -28.87
C VAL A 156 -4.12 19.57 -28.08
N TYR A 157 -5.21 19.93 -28.76
CA TYR A 157 -6.47 20.36 -28.13
C TYR A 157 -7.56 19.32 -28.41
N VAL A 158 -8.33 18.98 -27.39
CA VAL A 158 -9.49 18.07 -27.44
C VAL A 158 -10.70 18.76 -26.82
N GLY A 159 -11.86 18.64 -27.46
CA GLY A 159 -13.10 19.16 -26.89
C GLY A 159 -14.36 18.72 -27.64
N GLY A 160 -15.50 19.11 -27.06
CA GLY A 160 -16.82 18.84 -27.65
C GLY A 160 -17.30 17.39 -27.52
N GLY A 161 -16.73 16.61 -26.60
CA GLY A 161 -16.99 15.17 -26.50
C GLY A 161 -16.24 14.39 -27.56
N GLY A 162 -14.93 14.59 -27.63
CA GLY A 162 -14.00 13.82 -28.47
C GLY A 162 -12.93 13.14 -27.63
N SER A 163 -12.28 12.12 -28.18
CA SER A 163 -11.26 11.35 -27.48
C SER A 163 -9.86 11.58 -28.06
N LEU A 164 -8.85 11.41 -27.20
CA LEU A 164 -7.43 11.36 -27.56
C LEU A 164 -6.77 10.13 -26.91
N THR A 165 -6.07 9.32 -27.69
CA THR A 165 -5.17 8.27 -27.22
C THR A 165 -3.74 8.60 -27.61
N LEU A 166 -2.82 8.60 -26.65
CA LEU A 166 -1.37 8.65 -26.86
C LEU A 166 -0.77 7.28 -26.51
N ASP A 167 0.02 6.71 -27.42
CA ASP A 167 0.55 5.34 -27.33
C ASP A 167 2.01 5.34 -27.83
N GLY A 168 2.98 5.22 -26.93
CA GLY A 168 4.40 5.37 -27.28
C GLY A 168 4.76 6.74 -27.88
N ALA A 169 4.06 7.81 -27.48
CA ALA A 169 4.18 9.14 -28.10
C ALA A 169 5.16 10.06 -27.35
N GLU A 170 5.98 10.82 -28.10
CA GLU A 170 6.81 11.91 -27.56
C GLU A 170 6.11 13.26 -27.81
N ILE A 171 5.59 13.94 -26.77
CA ILE A 171 5.17 15.35 -26.90
C ILE A 171 6.16 16.20 -26.11
N ARG A 172 7.02 16.97 -26.79
CA ARG A 172 8.18 17.60 -26.12
C ARG A 172 8.65 18.97 -26.61
N SER A 173 9.19 19.75 -25.68
CA SER A 173 9.74 21.09 -25.92
C SER A 173 8.77 22.07 -26.61
N ASN A 174 7.46 21.90 -26.41
CA ASN A 174 6.45 22.80 -26.98
C ASN A 174 6.25 24.05 -26.09
N THR A 175 5.79 25.17 -26.68
CA THR A 175 5.51 26.41 -25.93
C THR A 175 4.19 27.05 -26.34
N VAL A 176 3.14 26.88 -25.53
CA VAL A 176 1.81 27.48 -25.77
C VAL A 176 1.39 28.40 -24.61
N TYR A 177 0.11 28.75 -24.50
CA TYR A 177 -0.40 29.67 -23.48
C TYR A 177 -1.02 28.94 -22.28
N PHE A 178 -1.82 27.89 -22.50
CA PHE A 178 -2.35 26.94 -21.49
C PHE A 178 -2.24 25.49 -22.01
N GLY A 179 -1.97 24.51 -21.13
CA GLY A 179 -1.86 23.08 -21.48
C GLY A 179 -0.72 22.79 -22.47
N GLY A 180 0.51 22.64 -22.00
CA GLY A 180 1.70 22.67 -22.87
C GLY A 180 1.79 21.52 -23.88
N ALA A 181 1.41 20.32 -23.48
CA ALA A 181 1.25 19.16 -24.36
C ALA A 181 -0.23 18.98 -24.77
N VAL A 182 -1.13 18.78 -23.81
CA VAL A 182 -2.56 18.46 -24.03
C VAL A 182 -3.45 19.45 -23.28
N TYR A 183 -4.51 19.90 -23.95
CA TYR A 183 -5.61 20.66 -23.36
C TYR A 183 -6.93 19.98 -23.70
N ALA A 184 -7.73 19.61 -22.69
CA ALA A 184 -9.02 18.95 -22.84
C ALA A 184 -10.12 19.73 -22.11
N GLU A 185 -11.25 19.98 -22.77
CA GLU A 185 -12.42 20.64 -22.16
C GLU A 185 -13.76 19.99 -22.50
N GLY A 186 -14.65 19.92 -21.51
CA GLY A 186 -16.06 19.59 -21.68
C GLY A 186 -16.46 18.13 -21.43
N SER A 187 -17.61 17.94 -20.78
CA SER A 187 -18.22 16.64 -20.47
C SER A 187 -18.23 15.66 -21.64
N GLY A 188 -17.66 14.48 -21.40
CA GLY A 188 -17.49 13.42 -22.39
C GLY A 188 -16.25 13.56 -23.27
N THR A 189 -15.37 14.54 -23.01
CA THR A 189 -14.03 14.61 -23.59
C THR A 189 -13.09 13.74 -22.75
N THR A 190 -12.41 12.78 -23.38
CA THR A 190 -11.51 11.84 -22.71
C THR A 190 -10.09 11.91 -23.28
N VAL A 191 -9.11 11.66 -22.40
CA VAL A 191 -7.70 11.50 -22.77
C VAL A 191 -7.20 10.19 -22.18
N SER A 192 -6.45 9.42 -22.95
CA SER A 192 -5.74 8.22 -22.51
C SER A 192 -4.28 8.31 -22.94
N ILE A 193 -3.36 8.05 -22.03
CA ILE A 193 -1.91 8.22 -22.22
C ILE A 193 -1.23 6.92 -21.78
N GLN A 194 -0.58 6.22 -22.69
CA GLN A 194 0.04 4.92 -22.44
C GLN A 194 1.47 4.89 -22.96
N SER A 195 2.41 4.40 -22.14
CA SER A 195 3.84 4.25 -22.47
C SER A 195 4.48 5.51 -23.13
N SER A 196 4.02 6.71 -22.77
CA SER A 196 4.27 7.96 -23.51
C SER A 196 5.12 8.96 -22.71
N THR A 197 5.82 9.87 -23.39
CA THR A 197 6.69 10.87 -22.75
C THR A 197 6.22 12.29 -23.06
N LEU A 198 5.82 13.01 -22.02
CA LEU A 198 5.46 14.43 -22.06
C LEU A 198 6.56 15.21 -21.32
N GLU A 199 7.61 15.65 -22.05
CA GLU A 199 8.80 16.28 -21.46
C GLU A 199 9.03 17.76 -21.89
N ASP A 200 9.60 18.56 -21.00
CA ASP A 200 10.12 19.91 -21.31
C ASP A 200 9.04 20.87 -21.91
N ASN A 201 7.75 20.57 -21.73
CA ASN A 201 6.65 21.35 -22.29
C ASN A 201 6.35 22.56 -21.39
N THR A 202 6.09 23.70 -22.04
CA THR A 202 6.10 25.00 -21.36
C THR A 202 4.86 25.84 -21.66
N THR A 203 4.33 26.48 -20.63
CA THR A 203 3.21 27.43 -20.78
C THR A 203 3.50 28.80 -20.18
N ASN A 204 2.71 29.78 -20.58
CA ASN A 204 2.74 31.11 -19.98
C ASN A 204 1.79 31.25 -18.77
N HIS A 205 0.97 30.22 -18.52
CA HIS A 205 0.00 30.14 -17.43
C HIS A 205 0.03 28.75 -16.75
N HIS A 206 -0.87 27.83 -17.11
CA HIS A 206 -1.20 26.64 -16.30
C HIS A 206 -0.99 25.34 -17.10
N GLY A 207 -0.56 24.29 -16.41
CA GLY A 207 -0.40 22.93 -16.96
C GLY A 207 0.70 22.84 -18.02
N GLY A 208 1.94 22.54 -17.63
CA GLY A 208 3.05 22.37 -18.56
C GLY A 208 2.90 21.16 -19.46
N ALA A 209 2.37 20.05 -18.96
CA ALA A 209 1.93 18.90 -19.74
C ALA A 209 0.42 18.99 -20.03
N LEU A 210 -0.41 18.89 -19.00
CA LEU A 210 -1.85 18.61 -19.11
C LEU A 210 -2.70 19.76 -18.56
N TYR A 211 -3.83 20.04 -19.21
CA TYR A 211 -4.87 20.93 -18.69
C TYR A 211 -6.25 20.29 -18.93
N LEU A 212 -6.98 20.00 -17.86
CA LEU A 212 -8.33 19.41 -17.90
C LEU A 212 -9.35 20.38 -17.29
N THR A 213 -10.53 20.52 -17.92
CA THR A 213 -11.62 21.32 -17.34
C THR A 213 -13.02 20.98 -17.85
N ASP A 214 -14.06 21.46 -17.15
CA ASP A 214 -15.48 21.34 -17.50
C ASP A 214 -15.91 19.86 -17.68
N TYR A 215 -15.59 18.97 -16.73
CA TYR A 215 -15.85 17.51 -16.79
C TYR A 215 -15.08 16.75 -17.88
N ALA A 216 -13.82 17.12 -18.12
CA ALA A 216 -12.86 16.34 -18.91
C ALA A 216 -12.11 15.33 -18.01
N GLN A 217 -11.93 14.11 -18.50
CA GLN A 217 -11.27 13.01 -17.78
C GLN A 217 -9.96 12.61 -18.48
N ALA A 218 -8.93 12.24 -17.72
CA ALA A 218 -7.72 11.64 -18.25
C ALA A 218 -7.31 10.37 -17.48
N THR A 219 -6.89 9.36 -18.23
CA THR A 219 -6.21 8.15 -17.73
C THR A 219 -4.77 8.16 -18.24
N SER A 220 -3.84 7.72 -17.40
CA SER A 220 -2.41 7.67 -17.69
C SER A 220 -1.81 6.38 -17.14
N ALA A 221 -0.96 5.72 -17.93
CA ALA A 221 -0.29 4.47 -17.56
C ALA A 221 1.12 4.37 -18.16
N ASP A 222 2.07 3.84 -17.37
CA ASP A 222 3.46 3.56 -17.75
C ASP A 222 4.19 4.74 -18.44
N SER A 223 3.79 5.98 -18.16
CA SER A 223 4.18 7.18 -18.90
C SER A 223 5.07 8.10 -18.05
N THR A 224 5.64 9.14 -18.68
CA THR A 224 6.62 10.01 -18.04
C THR A 224 6.31 11.49 -18.27
N TYR A 225 6.17 12.22 -17.17
CA TYR A 225 5.94 13.65 -17.12
C TYR A 225 7.20 14.32 -16.54
N ALA A 226 8.15 14.70 -17.41
CA ALA A 226 9.47 15.18 -17.00
C ALA A 226 9.70 16.68 -17.26
N GLY A 227 10.10 17.43 -16.22
CA GLY A 227 10.54 18.82 -16.32
C GLY A 227 9.49 19.79 -16.86
N ASN A 228 8.20 19.45 -16.79
CA ASN A 228 7.13 20.29 -17.32
C ASN A 228 6.98 21.54 -16.44
N GLY A 229 7.00 22.70 -17.11
CA GLY A 229 7.27 23.96 -16.43
C GLY A 229 6.42 25.10 -16.95
N ASN A 230 5.64 25.70 -16.07
CA ASN A 230 4.96 26.95 -16.38
C ASN A 230 5.85 28.15 -16.05
N GLY A 231 5.77 29.21 -16.85
CA GLY A 231 6.67 30.36 -16.74
C GLY A 231 6.29 31.41 -15.70
N ASN A 232 5.06 31.40 -15.15
CA ASN A 232 4.52 32.50 -14.31
C ASN A 232 3.31 32.17 -13.39
N THR A 233 2.68 30.98 -13.39
CA THR A 233 1.50 30.66 -12.53
C THR A 233 1.52 29.24 -11.91
N ILE A 234 0.41 28.48 -11.97
CA ILE A 234 0.04 27.39 -11.04
C ILE A 234 -0.16 26.08 -11.83
N GLY A 235 0.24 24.93 -11.25
CA GLY A 235 0.27 23.63 -11.94
C GLY A 235 1.46 23.55 -12.88
N GLY A 236 2.51 22.83 -12.49
CA GLY A 236 3.74 22.69 -13.30
C GLY A 236 3.58 21.67 -14.42
N ALA A 237 3.16 20.44 -14.12
CA ALA A 237 2.80 19.44 -15.13
C ALA A 237 1.30 19.48 -15.46
N ALA A 238 0.42 19.17 -14.50
CA ALA A 238 -1.02 19.11 -14.70
C ALA A 238 -1.78 20.26 -14.01
N TYR A 239 -2.91 20.65 -14.59
CA TYR A 239 -3.89 21.55 -13.98
C TYR A 239 -5.31 21.03 -14.22
N LEU A 240 -6.07 20.84 -13.15
CA LEU A 240 -7.46 20.36 -13.14
C LEU A 240 -8.36 21.45 -12.54
N ASP A 241 -9.50 21.74 -13.18
CA ASP A 241 -10.46 22.76 -12.73
C ASP A 241 -11.90 22.42 -13.13
N SER A 242 -12.84 22.56 -12.21
CA SER A 242 -14.29 22.40 -12.44
C SER A 242 -14.69 20.96 -12.83
N TYR A 243 -14.65 20.06 -11.82
CA TYR A 243 -15.02 18.64 -11.93
C TYR A 243 -14.20 17.85 -12.97
N ALA A 244 -12.91 18.13 -13.08
CA ALA A 244 -11.98 17.35 -13.88
C ALA A 244 -11.35 16.20 -13.07
N GLU A 245 -10.97 15.13 -13.75
CA GLU A 245 -10.50 13.88 -13.13
C GLU A 245 -9.21 13.42 -13.82
N LEU A 246 -8.20 13.05 -13.03
CA LEU A 246 -6.94 12.45 -13.49
C LEU A 246 -6.70 11.15 -12.73
N ASP A 247 -6.49 10.09 -13.48
CA ASP A 247 -6.12 8.75 -13.03
C ASP A 247 -4.72 8.42 -13.60
N THR A 248 -3.82 7.93 -12.76
CA THR A 248 -2.37 7.80 -13.08
C THR A 248 -1.79 6.53 -12.45
N VAL A 249 -1.25 5.64 -13.28
CA VAL A 249 -0.84 4.27 -12.91
C VAL A 249 0.59 3.99 -13.37
N ASN A 250 1.48 3.60 -12.46
CA ASN A 250 2.90 3.34 -12.74
C ASN A 250 3.62 4.50 -13.47
N ASP A 251 3.16 5.75 -13.27
CA ASP A 251 3.64 6.93 -13.98
C ASP A 251 4.82 7.60 -13.26
N LEU A 252 5.78 8.13 -14.02
CA LEU A 252 6.91 8.89 -13.48
C LEU A 252 6.70 10.41 -13.64
N TRP A 253 6.48 11.08 -12.51
CA TRP A 253 6.32 12.53 -12.41
C TRP A 253 7.62 13.17 -11.87
N LEU A 254 8.51 13.61 -12.77
CA LEU A 254 9.90 13.98 -12.48
C LEU A 254 10.22 15.48 -12.68
N GLU A 255 10.88 16.11 -11.69
CA GLU A 255 11.41 17.49 -11.73
C GLU A 255 10.40 18.59 -12.13
N ASN A 256 9.09 18.37 -11.98
CA ASN A 256 8.08 19.31 -12.48
C ASN A 256 7.95 20.55 -11.58
N GLY A 257 7.63 21.69 -12.19
CA GLY A 257 7.30 22.93 -11.47
C GLY A 257 8.35 24.06 -11.50
N PRO A 258 7.99 25.25 -10.99
CA PRO A 258 8.79 26.47 -11.15
C PRO A 258 9.93 26.58 -10.10
N GLN A 259 11.03 25.87 -10.37
CA GLN A 259 12.36 25.78 -9.73
C GLN A 259 12.99 27.01 -9.02
N SER A 260 12.35 28.18 -8.88
CA SER A 260 12.90 29.31 -8.11
C SER A 260 11.89 30.38 -7.61
N VAL A 261 10.61 30.08 -7.38
CA VAL A 261 9.63 31.14 -7.02
C VAL A 261 8.58 30.71 -5.99
N SER A 262 8.53 31.43 -4.86
CA SER A 262 7.57 31.18 -3.77
C SER A 262 6.15 31.71 -4.06
N GLY A 263 5.14 31.06 -3.48
CA GLY A 263 3.73 31.44 -3.56
C GLY A 263 2.99 30.98 -4.81
N TYR A 264 3.33 29.81 -5.35
CA TYR A 264 2.62 29.08 -6.42
C TYR A 264 2.32 27.65 -5.95
N SER A 265 1.33 26.97 -6.52
CA SER A 265 0.86 25.66 -6.03
C SER A 265 1.00 24.56 -7.09
N GLY A 266 1.25 23.33 -6.63
CA GLY A 266 1.31 22.10 -7.44
C GLY A 266 2.46 22.08 -8.44
N GLY A 267 3.60 21.49 -8.05
CA GLY A 267 4.77 21.38 -8.94
C GLY A 267 4.54 20.33 -10.02
N ALA A 268 4.05 19.14 -9.67
CA ALA A 268 3.46 18.21 -10.63
C ALA A 268 1.99 18.59 -10.91
N VAL A 269 1.07 18.37 -9.98
CA VAL A 269 -0.39 18.49 -10.19
C VAL A 269 -0.99 19.60 -9.33
N TYR A 270 -1.89 20.39 -9.93
CA TYR A 270 -2.78 21.29 -9.19
C TYR A 270 -4.25 21.00 -9.52
N ALA A 271 -5.08 20.77 -8.50
CA ALA A 271 -6.50 20.42 -8.62
C ALA A 271 -7.41 21.39 -7.85
N TYR A 272 -8.51 21.83 -8.47
CA TYR A 272 -9.34 22.93 -7.96
C TYR A 272 -10.84 22.80 -8.35
N ASP A 273 -11.74 23.14 -7.43
CA ASP A 273 -13.21 23.14 -7.63
C ASP A 273 -13.74 21.73 -7.99
N ASN A 274 -13.83 20.86 -6.96
CA ASN A 274 -14.33 19.50 -7.02
C ASN A 274 -13.64 18.57 -8.04
N CYS A 275 -12.32 18.66 -8.18
CA CYS A 275 -11.56 17.73 -9.02
C CYS A 275 -11.10 16.49 -8.22
N VAL A 276 -10.83 15.38 -8.91
CA VAL A 276 -10.28 14.15 -8.32
C VAL A 276 -8.93 13.84 -8.94
N VAL A 277 -7.99 13.39 -8.10
CA VAL A 277 -6.75 12.73 -8.52
C VAL A 277 -6.73 11.33 -7.90
N THR A 278 -6.62 10.31 -8.72
CA THR A 278 -6.37 8.92 -8.32
C THR A 278 -4.97 8.55 -8.79
N SER A 279 -4.17 7.93 -7.94
CA SER A 279 -2.80 7.52 -8.20
C SER A 279 -2.56 6.11 -7.71
N THR A 280 -1.82 5.31 -8.49
CA THR A 280 -1.47 3.94 -8.14
C THR A 280 -0.05 3.62 -8.64
N GLY A 281 0.79 3.06 -7.77
CA GLY A 281 2.15 2.61 -8.10
C GLY A 281 3.07 3.67 -8.73
N SER A 282 2.73 4.96 -8.59
CA SER A 282 3.35 6.04 -9.36
C SER A 282 4.44 6.76 -8.56
N THR A 283 5.45 7.25 -9.27
CA THR A 283 6.65 7.85 -8.67
C THR A 283 6.67 9.37 -8.87
N TRP A 284 6.66 10.09 -7.76
CA TRP A 284 6.66 11.54 -7.67
C TRP A 284 8.04 12.02 -7.20
N GLU A 285 8.96 12.28 -8.13
CA GLU A 285 10.37 12.59 -7.85
C GLU A 285 10.74 14.07 -8.09
N GLY A 286 11.29 14.74 -7.07
CA GLY A 286 11.97 16.03 -7.20
C GLY A 286 11.08 17.21 -7.64
N ASN A 287 9.76 17.11 -7.49
CA ASN A 287 8.82 18.14 -7.94
C ASN A 287 8.79 19.32 -6.97
N ALA A 288 8.73 20.55 -7.49
CA ALA A 288 8.99 21.76 -6.71
C ALA A 288 7.97 22.88 -6.93
N SER A 289 7.37 23.38 -5.85
CA SER A 289 6.47 24.56 -5.89
C SER A 289 6.55 25.40 -4.59
N GLY A 290 5.58 26.28 -4.36
CA GLY A 290 5.38 26.95 -3.07
C GLY A 290 4.32 26.29 -2.18
N TYR A 291 3.45 25.46 -2.72
CA TYR A 291 2.40 24.76 -1.96
C TYR A 291 2.18 23.41 -2.62
N GLY A 292 2.66 22.32 -2.01
CA GLY A 292 2.68 20.99 -2.62
C GLY A 292 3.73 20.90 -3.73
N GLY A 293 4.89 20.30 -3.44
CA GLY A 293 5.93 20.07 -4.46
C GLY A 293 5.44 19.12 -5.53
N ALA A 294 4.89 17.97 -5.16
CA ALA A 294 4.17 17.09 -6.08
C ALA A 294 2.75 17.61 -6.35
N ILE A 295 1.82 17.47 -5.39
CA ILE A 295 0.39 17.70 -5.60
C ILE A 295 -0.17 18.78 -4.68
N ALA A 296 -1.05 19.64 -5.22
CA ALA A 296 -1.82 20.59 -4.43
C ALA A 296 -3.31 20.60 -4.79
N LEU A 297 -4.18 20.35 -3.80
CA LEU A 297 -5.63 20.22 -3.96
C LEU A 297 -6.38 21.32 -3.19
N HIS A 298 -7.44 21.83 -3.81
CA HIS A 298 -8.20 22.98 -3.29
C HIS A 298 -9.70 22.86 -3.57
N THR A 299 -10.54 23.38 -2.66
CA THR A 299 -11.99 23.58 -2.87
C THR A 299 -12.73 22.27 -3.17
N ASP A 300 -12.91 21.44 -2.14
CA ASP A 300 -13.62 20.16 -2.16
C ASP A 300 -13.11 19.18 -3.24
N SER A 301 -11.81 19.27 -3.58
CA SER A 301 -11.08 18.33 -4.46
C SER A 301 -10.38 17.26 -3.63
N ALA A 302 -10.33 16.02 -4.12
CA ALA A 302 -9.92 14.83 -3.37
C ALA A 302 -8.70 14.10 -3.99
N LEU A 303 -7.98 13.35 -3.16
CA LEU A 303 -6.83 12.52 -3.53
C LEU A 303 -7.02 11.09 -2.99
N TYR A 304 -6.84 10.11 -3.86
CA TYR A 304 -6.71 8.69 -3.53
C TYR A 304 -5.36 8.21 -4.06
N ALA A 305 -4.52 7.63 -3.20
CA ALA A 305 -3.13 7.25 -3.50
C ALA A 305 -2.84 5.84 -2.95
N THR A 306 -2.27 4.95 -3.77
CA THR A 306 -2.07 3.53 -3.44
C THR A 306 -0.72 3.04 -3.96
N GLY A 307 0.20 2.62 -3.08
CA GLY A 307 1.53 2.13 -3.50
C GLY A 307 2.43 3.21 -4.13
N ASP A 308 2.10 4.49 -3.96
CA ASP A 308 2.83 5.60 -4.58
C ASP A 308 4.13 5.95 -3.84
N THR A 309 5.18 6.27 -4.61
CA THR A 309 6.48 6.70 -4.09
C THR A 309 6.67 8.21 -4.22
N TRP A 310 7.05 8.90 -3.15
CA TRP A 310 7.16 10.36 -3.05
C TRP A 310 8.56 10.76 -2.59
N LEU A 311 9.44 11.10 -3.53
CA LEU A 311 10.88 11.29 -3.29
C LEU A 311 11.32 12.74 -3.55
N ASP A 312 12.05 13.34 -2.60
CA ASP A 312 12.82 14.59 -2.78
C ASP A 312 11.96 15.84 -3.19
N ASN A 313 10.64 15.81 -2.94
CA ASN A 313 9.73 16.90 -3.35
C ASN A 313 9.80 18.11 -2.40
N SER A 314 9.59 19.32 -2.92
CA SER A 314 9.83 20.56 -2.15
C SER A 314 8.77 21.66 -2.31
N GLY A 315 8.37 22.28 -1.18
CA GLY A 315 7.34 23.33 -1.10
C GLY A 315 7.73 24.55 -0.23
N ASP A 316 6.96 25.65 -0.28
CA ASP A 316 6.97 26.61 0.86
C ASP A 316 6.20 25.95 2.04
N GLN A 317 5.03 25.34 1.80
CA GLN A 317 4.29 24.45 2.73
C GLN A 317 3.90 23.14 2.03
N GLY A 318 4.01 21.99 2.71
CA GLY A 318 3.77 20.65 2.14
C GLY A 318 4.77 20.29 1.05
N GLY A 319 5.85 19.57 1.38
CA GLY A 319 6.91 19.23 0.42
C GLY A 319 6.43 18.31 -0.69
N ALA A 320 5.72 17.22 -0.35
CA ALA A 320 5.03 16.39 -1.33
C ALA A 320 3.62 16.93 -1.62
N ILE A 321 2.76 17.00 -0.59
CA ILE A 321 1.31 17.14 -0.74
C ILE A 321 0.76 18.33 0.07
N TYR A 322 -0.12 19.13 -0.52
CA TYR A 322 -0.77 20.28 0.11
C TYR A 322 -2.28 20.32 -0.15
N LEU A 323 -3.10 20.25 0.90
CA LEU A 323 -4.55 20.36 0.84
C LEU A 323 -5.08 21.51 1.69
N ILE A 324 -5.86 22.40 1.06
CA ILE A 324 -6.64 23.42 1.77
C ILE A 324 -8.09 23.47 1.30
N TYR A 325 -9.04 23.47 2.25
CA TYR A 325 -10.47 23.33 1.93
C TYR A 325 -10.73 22.06 1.08
N GLY A 326 -10.03 20.95 1.37
CA GLY A 326 -10.01 19.73 0.57
C GLY A 326 -11.22 18.81 0.78
N GLY A 327 -11.40 17.87 -0.13
CA GLY A 327 -12.32 16.72 0.01
C GLY A 327 -11.70 15.60 0.85
N ALA A 328 -11.96 14.35 0.45
CA ALA A 328 -11.32 13.17 1.02
C ALA A 328 -9.81 13.12 0.69
N VAL A 329 -9.06 12.44 1.56
CA VAL A 329 -7.64 12.13 1.42
C VAL A 329 -7.45 10.72 1.95
N GLU A 330 -7.14 9.79 1.06
CA GLU A 330 -6.90 8.39 1.38
C GLU A 330 -5.57 7.99 0.76
N ILE A 331 -4.65 7.48 1.57
CA ILE A 331 -3.28 7.10 1.18
C ILE A 331 -2.98 5.73 1.78
N SER A 332 -2.63 4.74 0.96
CA SER A 332 -2.23 3.39 1.39
C SER A 332 -0.96 2.93 0.66
N GLY A 333 -0.17 2.04 1.27
CA GLY A 333 1.07 1.52 0.67
C GLY A 333 2.13 2.59 0.35
N GLY A 334 2.03 3.78 0.96
CA GLY A 334 2.73 4.98 0.51
C GLY A 334 4.16 5.07 1.03
N THR A 335 5.14 5.22 0.14
CA THR A 335 6.56 5.43 0.51
C THR A 335 6.97 6.87 0.29
N PHE A 336 7.24 7.61 1.37
CA PHE A 336 7.66 9.01 1.34
C PHE A 336 9.10 9.12 1.84
N LEU A 337 9.99 9.74 1.04
CA LEU A 337 11.42 9.90 1.34
C LEU A 337 11.90 11.34 1.10
N ASP A 338 12.68 11.91 2.03
CA ASP A 338 13.40 13.20 1.92
C ASP A 338 12.57 14.47 1.58
N ASN A 339 11.23 14.39 1.63
CA ASN A 339 10.35 15.51 1.28
C ASN A 339 10.52 16.71 2.24
N SER A 340 10.51 17.93 1.68
CA SER A 340 10.90 19.15 2.41
C SER A 340 9.99 20.37 2.19
N SER A 341 9.77 21.17 3.23
CA SER A 341 9.11 22.47 3.14
C SER A 341 9.86 23.57 3.91
N THR A 342 9.48 24.84 3.72
CA THR A 342 10.18 25.99 4.35
C THR A 342 9.38 26.72 5.44
N ASP A 343 8.08 26.47 5.51
CA ASP A 343 7.20 26.76 6.64
C ASP A 343 6.75 25.39 7.22
N ASP A 344 5.48 25.01 7.12
CA ASP A 344 4.88 23.85 7.82
C ASP A 344 4.65 22.62 6.92
N GLY A 345 4.70 21.42 7.52
CA GLY A 345 4.46 20.13 6.85
C GLY A 345 5.58 19.76 5.88
N GLY A 346 6.58 18.99 6.31
CA GLY A 346 7.72 18.65 5.43
C GLY A 346 7.32 17.73 4.29
N ALA A 347 6.48 16.71 4.53
CA ALA A 347 5.83 15.94 3.47
C ALA A 347 4.40 16.44 3.19
N LEU A 348 3.54 16.48 4.22
CA LEU A 348 2.09 16.72 4.10
C LEU A 348 1.66 17.99 4.84
N TYR A 349 0.86 18.84 4.17
CA TYR A 349 0.17 19.98 4.78
C TYR A 349 -1.35 19.88 4.57
N LEU A 350 -2.11 19.81 5.67
CA LEU A 350 -3.55 19.59 5.69
C LEU A 350 -4.26 20.72 6.46
N GLN A 351 -5.22 21.41 5.82
CA GLN A 351 -5.99 22.46 6.50
C GLN A 351 -7.46 22.55 6.07
N GLN A 352 -8.34 22.49 7.07
CA GLN A 352 -9.78 22.68 6.96
C GLN A 352 -10.43 21.74 5.93
N LEU A 353 -10.11 20.43 6.02
CA LEU A 353 -10.68 19.37 5.20
C LEU A 353 -12.21 19.20 5.43
N ASN A 354 -12.82 18.36 4.60
CA ASN A 354 -14.25 18.02 4.64
C ASN A 354 -14.46 16.53 5.00
N GLY A 355 -13.60 16.03 5.89
CA GLY A 355 -13.45 14.64 6.34
C GLY A 355 -12.19 14.52 7.20
N ALA A 356 -11.85 13.30 7.62
CA ALA A 356 -10.49 13.00 8.06
C ALA A 356 -9.53 12.93 6.84
N ALA A 357 -8.24 12.88 7.11
CA ALA A 357 -7.27 12.28 6.19
C ALA A 357 -6.93 10.89 6.76
N VAL A 358 -7.18 9.86 5.95
CA VAL A 358 -6.89 8.46 6.27
C VAL A 358 -5.56 8.11 5.62
N ILE A 359 -4.62 7.59 6.40
CA ILE A 359 -3.32 7.11 5.92
C ILE A 359 -3.04 5.75 6.55
N SER A 360 -2.88 4.72 5.74
CA SER A 360 -2.53 3.38 6.21
C SER A 360 -1.28 2.84 5.53
N ASP A 361 -0.65 1.84 6.15
CA ASP A 361 0.35 0.97 5.50
C ASP A 361 1.48 1.76 4.80
N SER A 362 2.00 2.80 5.46
CA SER A 362 2.83 3.84 4.81
C SER A 362 4.08 4.23 5.61
N ARG A 363 5.21 4.37 4.92
CA ARG A 363 6.53 4.68 5.49
C ARG A 363 6.97 6.11 5.11
N PHE A 364 7.45 6.87 6.09
CA PHE A 364 7.82 8.29 5.96
C PHE A 364 9.21 8.55 6.58
N GLU A 365 10.22 8.87 5.78
CA GLU A 365 11.62 8.97 6.23
C GLU A 365 12.28 10.32 5.88
N GLY A 366 13.00 10.90 6.84
CA GLY A 366 13.96 12.00 6.63
C GLY A 366 13.35 13.37 6.33
N HIS A 367 12.08 13.61 6.64
CA HIS A 367 11.37 14.81 6.19
C HIS A 367 11.74 16.08 6.96
N GLN A 368 11.68 17.25 6.30
CA GLN A 368 12.06 18.51 6.93
C GLN A 368 11.06 19.66 6.74
N ALA A 369 10.53 20.19 7.86
CA ALA A 369 9.81 21.47 7.92
C ALA A 369 10.78 22.60 8.34
N ALA A 370 11.50 23.17 7.37
CA ALA A 370 12.65 24.07 7.55
C ALA A 370 12.28 25.53 7.92
N GLY A 371 11.28 25.71 8.78
CA GLY A 371 10.90 27.01 9.34
C GLY A 371 9.58 27.05 10.12
N GLY A 372 8.75 26.01 10.00
CA GLY A 372 7.44 25.87 10.63
C GLY A 372 7.28 24.55 11.41
N GLU A 373 6.04 24.06 11.47
CA GLU A 373 5.60 22.96 12.35
C GLU A 373 5.27 21.67 11.58
N GLY A 374 5.47 20.50 12.19
CA GLY A 374 5.20 19.18 11.57
C GLY A 374 6.25 18.77 10.54
N GLY A 375 7.35 18.17 10.97
CA GLY A 375 8.45 17.78 10.06
C GLY A 375 8.05 16.75 9.01
N THR A 376 7.12 15.84 9.33
CA THR A 376 6.39 15.02 8.34
C THR A 376 5.06 15.65 7.97
N LEU A 377 4.17 15.83 8.96
CA LEU A 377 2.74 16.12 8.73
C LEU A 377 2.25 17.29 9.59
N TYR A 378 1.60 18.26 8.95
CA TYR A 378 0.89 19.36 9.61
C TYR A 378 -0.63 19.30 9.36
N ALA A 379 -1.43 19.32 10.43
CA ALA A 379 -2.90 19.26 10.38
C ALA A 379 -3.56 20.44 11.13
N SER A 380 -4.61 21.05 10.55
CA SER A 380 -5.27 22.18 11.22
C SER A 380 -6.72 22.50 10.81
N TYR A 381 -7.45 23.18 11.71
CA TYR A 381 -8.76 23.79 11.46
C TYR A 381 -9.89 22.81 11.10
N GLY A 382 -9.91 21.62 11.68
CA GLY A 382 -10.88 20.55 11.33
C GLY A 382 -10.38 19.66 10.21
N SER A 383 -9.08 19.40 10.19
CA SER A 383 -8.47 18.28 9.47
C SER A 383 -8.11 17.23 10.52
N ASP A 384 -8.99 16.27 10.73
CA ASP A 384 -8.74 15.14 11.65
C ASP A 384 -7.82 14.13 10.94
N LEU A 385 -7.03 13.38 11.72
CA LEU A 385 -6.11 12.35 11.20
C LEU A 385 -6.51 10.99 11.74
N GLU A 386 -6.55 10.01 10.84
CA GLU A 386 -6.79 8.59 11.12
C GLU A 386 -5.63 7.83 10.47
N LEU A 387 -4.76 7.23 11.30
CA LEU A 387 -3.49 6.62 10.91
C LEU A 387 -3.43 5.16 11.39
N SER A 388 -3.03 4.21 10.55
CA SER A 388 -2.91 2.78 10.93
C SER A 388 -1.74 2.10 10.20
N ARG A 389 -0.84 1.39 10.88
CA ARG A 389 0.36 0.79 10.23
C ARG A 389 1.19 1.81 9.45
N VAL A 390 1.36 2.97 10.08
CA VAL A 390 2.21 4.07 9.60
C VAL A 390 3.51 4.07 10.40
N PHE A 391 4.62 4.34 9.71
CA PHE A 391 5.96 4.37 10.30
C PHE A 391 6.64 5.67 9.87
N ILE A 392 7.08 6.48 10.85
CA ILE A 392 7.71 7.78 10.58
C ILE A 392 9.06 7.88 11.30
N SER A 393 10.15 8.05 10.55
CA SER A 393 11.52 8.12 11.07
C SER A 393 12.26 9.41 10.65
N ASP A 394 13.25 9.82 11.46
CA ASP A 394 14.27 10.84 11.17
C ASP A 394 13.77 12.26 10.83
N SER A 395 12.48 12.55 11.00
CA SER A 395 11.89 13.83 10.59
C SER A 395 12.16 15.01 11.53
N LEU A 396 12.33 16.19 10.94
CA LEU A 396 12.86 17.40 11.58
C LEU A 396 11.95 18.62 11.37
N SER A 397 11.42 19.16 12.48
CA SER A 397 10.77 20.47 12.52
C SER A 397 11.68 21.52 13.15
N ASP A 398 11.79 22.68 12.49
CA ASP A 398 12.50 23.84 13.03
C ASP A 398 11.75 24.45 14.25
N LEU A 399 10.42 24.22 14.39
CA LEU A 399 9.56 24.75 15.46
C LEU A 399 8.98 23.68 16.42
N ASN A 400 7.81 23.08 16.08
CA ASN A 400 7.02 22.18 16.93
C ASN A 400 6.59 20.93 16.14
N GLY A 401 6.55 19.76 16.77
CA GLY A 401 6.17 18.49 16.14
C GLY A 401 7.21 18.05 15.11
N GLY A 402 8.27 17.37 15.56
CA GLY A 402 9.32 16.84 14.68
C GLY A 402 8.79 15.89 13.62
N CYS A 403 7.83 15.03 13.96
CA CYS A 403 7.06 14.26 12.97
C CYS A 403 5.67 14.89 12.73
N ILE A 404 4.80 14.95 13.74
CA ILE A 404 3.40 15.35 13.58
C ILE A 404 3.09 16.63 14.37
N ALA A 405 2.43 17.60 13.73
CA ALA A 405 1.86 18.78 14.39
C ALA A 405 0.38 18.95 14.03
N SER A 406 -0.50 18.90 15.04
CA SER A 406 -1.95 19.09 14.89
C SER A 406 -2.45 20.22 15.80
N SER A 407 -3.21 21.17 15.25
CA SER A 407 -3.58 22.41 15.94
C SER A 407 -4.90 23.01 15.48
N TYR A 408 -5.60 23.70 16.40
CA TYR A 408 -6.90 24.33 16.15
C TYR A 408 -7.98 23.34 15.68
N GLN A 409 -8.67 22.68 16.61
CA GLN A 409 -9.87 21.88 16.33
C GLN A 409 -9.65 20.71 15.36
N SER A 410 -8.59 19.94 15.57
CA SER A 410 -8.31 18.69 14.85
C SER A 410 -8.08 17.56 15.85
N ASN A 411 -8.51 16.34 15.52
CA ASN A 411 -8.21 15.10 16.25
C ASN A 411 -6.95 14.40 15.70
N ILE A 412 -6.43 13.43 16.44
CA ILE A 412 -5.54 12.38 15.94
C ILE A 412 -6.01 11.05 16.54
N THR A 413 -6.26 10.07 15.67
CA THR A 413 -6.29 8.64 15.99
C THR A 413 -5.11 8.00 15.27
N TYR A 414 -4.35 7.16 15.96
CA TYR A 414 -3.19 6.46 15.41
C TYR A 414 -3.06 5.10 16.07
N GLU A 415 -3.11 4.05 15.26
CA GLU A 415 -3.05 2.65 15.67
C GLU A 415 -1.85 1.94 15.03
N HIS A 416 -1.26 0.98 15.77
CA HIS A 416 -0.28 0.00 15.27
C HIS A 416 0.86 0.62 14.41
N GLY A 417 1.76 1.41 14.98
CA GLY A 417 2.77 2.14 14.20
C GLY A 417 3.92 2.73 15.01
N ALA A 418 4.78 3.54 14.38
CA ALA A 418 5.97 4.09 15.05
C ALA A 418 6.25 5.56 14.70
N LEU A 419 6.83 6.28 15.67
CA LEU A 419 7.46 7.59 15.52
C LEU A 419 8.86 7.56 16.14
N ASP A 420 9.90 7.53 15.29
CA ASP A 420 11.30 7.39 15.70
C ASP A 420 12.19 8.57 15.26
N GLY A 421 13.20 8.90 16.06
CA GLY A 421 14.18 9.97 15.80
C GLY A 421 13.63 11.39 15.71
N CYS A 422 12.30 11.59 15.76
CA CYS A 422 11.64 12.83 15.40
C CYS A 422 12.12 14.01 16.25
N THR A 423 12.56 15.10 15.59
CA THR A 423 13.23 16.22 16.26
C THR A 423 12.49 17.56 16.11
N SER A 424 12.14 18.17 17.25
CA SER A 424 11.69 19.57 17.36
C SER A 424 12.84 20.46 17.84
N ALA A 425 13.43 21.20 16.90
CA ALA A 425 14.69 21.91 17.11
C ALA A 425 14.60 23.18 18.00
N THR A 426 13.41 23.79 18.15
CA THR A 426 13.24 25.06 18.88
C THR A 426 12.20 25.03 19.99
N PHE A 427 11.12 24.24 19.89
CA PHE A 427 9.99 24.28 20.83
C PHE A 427 9.54 22.90 21.34
N TYR A 428 8.36 22.40 20.97
CA TYR A 428 7.66 21.35 21.72
C TYR A 428 7.18 20.18 20.84
N GLY A 429 7.14 18.97 21.41
CA GLY A 429 6.77 17.74 20.70
C GLY A 429 7.85 17.31 19.73
N GLY A 430 8.73 16.39 20.13
CA GLY A 430 9.69 15.76 19.21
C GLY A 430 8.95 14.85 18.25
N ALA A 431 8.17 13.88 18.75
CA ALA A 431 7.24 13.11 17.93
C ALA A 431 6.01 13.96 17.56
N ILE A 432 5.16 14.28 18.55
CA ILE A 432 3.81 14.82 18.36
C ILE A 432 3.65 16.16 19.10
N TYR A 433 3.15 17.18 18.39
CA TYR A 433 2.65 18.43 18.96
C TYR A 433 1.13 18.57 18.75
N PHE A 434 0.36 18.49 19.83
CA PHE A 434 -1.10 18.47 19.81
C PHE A 434 -1.73 19.64 20.58
N THR A 435 -2.28 20.65 19.88
CA THR A 435 -2.92 21.83 20.51
C THR A 435 -4.28 22.21 19.89
N PRO A 436 -5.32 21.36 20.04
CA PRO A 436 -6.66 21.62 19.46
C PRO A 436 -7.30 22.92 19.97
N SER A 437 -6.85 23.47 21.12
CA SER A 437 -7.26 24.78 21.65
C SER A 437 -8.76 24.91 22.01
N SER A 438 -9.48 23.78 22.08
CA SER A 438 -10.87 23.71 22.54
C SER A 438 -11.27 22.29 22.94
N VAL A 439 -12.19 22.20 23.91
CA VAL A 439 -12.86 20.96 24.34
C VAL A 439 -13.61 20.28 23.18
N GLY A 440 -13.69 18.95 23.24
CA GLY A 440 -14.29 18.07 22.24
C GLY A 440 -13.34 17.59 21.12
N TYR A 441 -12.03 17.57 21.37
CA TYR A 441 -11.00 17.01 20.47
C TYR A 441 -9.94 16.26 21.28
N GLY A 442 -9.46 15.14 20.77
CA GLY A 442 -8.54 14.23 21.47
C GLY A 442 -7.39 13.70 20.61
N LEU A 443 -6.44 13.08 21.31
CA LEU A 443 -5.34 12.29 20.75
C LEU A 443 -5.49 10.87 21.30
N SER A 444 -5.58 9.87 20.43
CA SER A 444 -5.52 8.44 20.77
C SER A 444 -4.31 7.81 20.09
N LEU A 445 -3.52 7.08 20.87
CA LEU A 445 -2.43 6.20 20.44
C LEU A 445 -2.66 4.83 21.04
N GLU A 446 -2.63 3.77 20.23
CA GLU A 446 -2.89 2.38 20.63
C GLU A 446 -1.99 1.48 19.77
N GLY A 447 -1.04 0.77 20.36
CA GLY A 447 0.01 0.09 19.58
C GLY A 447 0.99 1.03 18.86
N VAL A 448 1.22 2.25 19.38
CA VAL A 448 2.08 3.26 18.72
C VAL A 448 3.33 3.61 19.51
N ASP A 449 4.47 3.17 18.99
CA ASP A 449 5.79 3.34 19.61
C ASP A 449 6.40 4.71 19.36
N LEU A 450 7.09 5.23 20.38
CA LEU A 450 7.72 6.55 20.40
C LEU A 450 9.19 6.40 20.84
N THR A 451 10.12 6.33 19.90
CA THR A 451 11.55 6.05 20.15
C THR A 451 12.45 7.26 19.87
N ASP A 452 13.39 7.54 20.78
CA ASP A 452 14.44 8.57 20.77
C ASP A 452 14.07 10.03 20.40
N ASN A 453 12.78 10.34 20.31
CA ASN A 453 12.27 11.62 19.87
C ASN A 453 12.74 12.78 20.78
N THR A 454 13.19 13.87 20.15
CA THR A 454 13.89 14.95 20.84
C THR A 454 13.21 16.32 20.66
N ALA A 455 12.81 16.94 21.76
CA ALA A 455 12.32 18.32 21.79
C ALA A 455 13.26 19.26 22.56
N TYR A 456 13.47 20.48 22.04
CA TYR A 456 14.21 21.52 22.79
C TYR A 456 13.47 22.04 24.04
N GLY A 457 12.16 21.82 24.16
CA GLY A 457 11.30 22.42 25.18
C GLY A 457 10.64 21.44 26.14
N HIS A 458 9.60 20.76 25.67
CA HIS A 458 8.64 19.95 26.45
C HIS A 458 8.06 18.86 25.54
N GLY A 459 7.88 17.65 26.05
CA GLY A 459 7.40 16.50 25.28
C GLY A 459 8.43 16.09 24.23
N GLY A 460 9.38 15.24 24.61
CA GLY A 460 10.29 14.59 23.65
C GLY A 460 9.48 13.69 22.71
N GLY A 461 8.67 12.80 23.25
CA GLY A 461 7.58 12.15 22.51
C GLY A 461 6.44 13.14 22.26
N ILE A 462 5.47 13.21 23.18
CA ILE A 462 4.22 13.95 23.01
C ILE A 462 4.22 15.26 23.81
N PHE A 463 3.86 16.36 23.15
CA PHE A 463 3.35 17.58 23.79
C PHE A 463 1.85 17.74 23.51
N ALA A 464 1.00 17.67 24.54
CA ALA A 464 -0.43 17.89 24.43
C ALA A 464 -0.92 19.05 25.33
N MET A 465 -1.71 19.98 24.78
CA MET A 465 -2.26 21.11 25.53
C MET A 465 -3.70 21.51 25.16
N ASP A 466 -4.51 21.77 26.20
CA ASP A 466 -5.91 22.24 26.12
C ASP A 466 -6.85 21.30 25.29
N ALA A 467 -6.65 19.98 25.41
CA ALA A 467 -7.43 18.92 24.76
C ALA A 467 -8.54 18.31 25.67
N ASP A 468 -9.48 17.57 25.07
CA ASP A 468 -10.55 16.86 25.81
C ASP A 468 -10.05 15.54 26.41
N SER A 469 -9.34 14.73 25.61
CA SER A 469 -8.70 13.49 26.02
C SER A 469 -7.27 13.39 25.49
N VAL A 470 -6.44 12.61 26.19
CA VAL A 470 -5.24 11.97 25.64
C VAL A 470 -5.25 10.52 26.12
N THR A 471 -5.25 9.59 25.18
CA THR A 471 -5.13 8.15 25.38
C THR A 471 -3.77 7.72 24.83
N VAL A 472 -3.01 6.93 25.59
CA VAL A 472 -1.82 6.21 25.12
C VAL A 472 -1.86 4.81 25.69
N ARG A 473 -1.78 3.80 24.81
CA ARG A 473 -2.01 2.40 25.14
C ARG A 473 -1.04 1.50 24.41
N ASP A 474 -0.66 0.41 25.08
CA ASP A 474 0.02 -0.74 24.47
C ASP A 474 1.22 -0.34 23.61
N ALA A 475 2.09 0.50 24.19
CA ALA A 475 3.10 1.27 23.47
C ALA A 475 4.42 1.37 24.23
N TRP A 476 5.53 1.34 23.50
CA TRP A 476 6.86 1.68 23.99
C TRP A 476 7.10 3.18 23.85
N VAL A 477 7.59 3.79 24.92
CA VAL A 477 8.00 5.20 24.94
C VAL A 477 9.42 5.22 25.44
N THR A 478 10.37 5.14 24.51
CA THR A 478 11.77 4.80 24.77
C THR A 478 12.72 5.94 24.40
N GLY A 479 13.70 6.25 25.25
CA GLY A 479 14.79 7.20 24.96
C GLY A 479 14.43 8.69 24.94
N ASN A 480 13.17 9.04 24.64
CA ASN A 480 12.70 10.41 24.34
C ASN A 480 13.23 11.52 25.29
N VAL A 481 13.64 12.66 24.70
CA VAL A 481 14.39 13.72 25.41
C VAL A 481 13.75 15.11 25.32
N ALA A 482 13.55 15.77 26.46
CA ALA A 482 13.13 17.17 26.57
C ALA A 482 14.28 18.10 27.04
N ASN A 483 15.07 18.62 26.10
CA ASN A 483 16.38 19.26 26.35
C ASN A 483 16.33 20.81 26.46
N SER A 484 15.80 21.31 27.59
CA SER A 484 15.57 22.74 27.88
C SER A 484 16.82 23.66 27.90
N GLY A 485 18.03 23.09 27.88
CA GLY A 485 19.26 23.82 28.22
C GLY A 485 19.35 24.30 29.68
N GLY A 486 18.56 23.72 30.59
CA GLY A 486 18.54 24.04 32.03
C GLY A 486 17.55 25.15 32.42
N LEU A 487 16.40 25.20 31.74
CA LEU A 487 15.23 26.00 32.10
C LEU A 487 14.10 25.04 32.47
N SER A 488 13.70 25.00 33.75
CA SER A 488 12.84 23.92 34.27
C SER A 488 11.53 23.70 33.50
N TYR A 489 11.58 22.70 32.63
CA TYR A 489 10.53 22.14 31.77
C TYR A 489 10.45 20.63 32.02
N GLY A 490 9.71 19.86 31.24
CA GLY A 490 9.39 18.48 31.62
C GLY A 490 8.65 17.65 30.58
N GLY A 491 8.53 16.35 30.86
CA GLY A 491 7.97 15.32 29.98
C GLY A 491 8.97 14.93 28.89
N GLY A 492 9.81 13.94 29.16
CA GLY A 492 10.69 13.33 28.14
C GLY A 492 9.85 12.48 27.18
N GLY A 493 9.11 11.50 27.70
CA GLY A 493 8.02 10.87 26.97
C GLY A 493 6.84 11.83 26.76
N LEU A 494 6.04 12.05 27.81
CA LEU A 494 4.76 12.78 27.74
C LEU A 494 4.77 14.12 28.49
N PHE A 495 4.32 15.20 27.84
CA PHE A 495 3.96 16.46 28.50
C PHE A 495 2.47 16.78 28.28
N LEU A 496 1.69 16.75 29.36
CA LEU A 496 0.23 16.88 29.34
C LEU A 496 -0.23 18.12 30.13
N TYR A 497 -0.87 19.09 29.45
CA TYR A 497 -1.29 20.36 30.06
C TYR A 497 -2.76 20.69 29.83
N GLY A 498 -3.56 20.75 30.91
CA GLY A 498 -4.95 21.21 30.86
C GLY A 498 -5.94 20.24 30.21
N ILE A 499 -5.57 18.95 30.12
CA ILE A 499 -6.36 17.89 29.49
C ILE A 499 -7.68 17.65 30.27
N GLY A 500 -8.75 17.26 29.57
CA GLY A 500 -10.05 16.95 30.17
C GLY A 500 -10.09 15.61 30.91
N ALA A 501 -9.49 14.56 30.32
CA ALA A 501 -9.24 13.24 30.90
C ALA A 501 -7.97 12.62 30.28
N THR A 502 -7.30 11.74 31.02
CA THR A 502 -6.15 10.96 30.54
C THR A 502 -6.39 9.47 30.77
N ASP A 503 -6.04 8.65 29.78
CA ASP A 503 -5.94 7.19 29.88
C ASP A 503 -4.53 6.78 29.46
N VAL A 504 -3.83 6.03 30.32
CA VAL A 504 -2.45 5.57 30.07
C VAL A 504 -2.35 4.16 30.64
N HIS A 505 -2.38 3.19 29.73
CA HIS A 505 -2.54 1.76 30.02
C HIS A 505 -1.46 0.93 29.32
N ASN A 506 -0.83 0.00 30.03
CA ASN A 506 0.18 -0.93 29.46
C ASN A 506 1.33 -0.24 28.67
N VAL A 507 1.71 0.99 29.03
CA VAL A 507 2.76 1.74 28.34
C VAL A 507 4.13 1.50 28.98
N ARG A 508 5.14 1.19 28.15
CA ARG A 508 6.54 0.97 28.57
C ARG A 508 7.39 2.23 28.43
N PHE A 509 7.47 3.02 29.50
CA PHE A 509 8.35 4.19 29.56
C PHE A 509 9.79 3.79 29.92
N CYS A 510 10.65 3.64 28.92
CA CYS A 510 12.07 3.30 29.06
C CYS A 510 12.99 4.53 28.89
N SER A 511 13.95 4.74 29.80
CA SER A 511 15.11 5.64 29.64
C SER A 511 14.87 7.12 29.29
N ASN A 512 13.62 7.59 29.25
CA ASN A 512 13.26 8.96 28.86
C ASN A 512 13.86 10.02 29.80
N SER A 513 14.18 11.21 29.26
CA SER A 513 15.03 12.20 29.94
C SER A 513 14.49 13.64 29.87
N ALA A 514 14.35 14.31 31.03
CA ALA A 514 13.84 15.69 31.11
C ALA A 514 14.34 16.49 32.33
N ASP A 515 14.02 17.79 32.39
CA ASP A 515 14.27 18.60 33.61
C ASP A 515 13.33 18.16 34.77
N ASP A 516 12.06 17.86 34.48
CA ASP A 516 11.02 17.44 35.44
C ASP A 516 10.10 16.36 34.82
N GLY A 517 10.03 15.14 35.36
CA GLY A 517 9.24 14.06 34.76
C GLY A 517 9.92 13.50 33.50
N GLY A 518 10.83 12.54 33.67
CA GLY A 518 11.54 11.90 32.56
C GLY A 518 10.57 11.13 31.67
N ALA A 519 9.80 10.20 32.23
CA ALA A 519 8.69 9.57 31.53
C ALA A 519 7.56 10.57 31.23
N ALA A 520 7.02 11.23 32.27
CA ALA A 520 5.79 12.02 32.13
C ALA A 520 5.70 13.25 33.05
N PHE A 521 5.11 14.33 32.52
CA PHE A 521 4.75 15.56 33.25
C PHE A 521 3.26 15.89 33.04
N VAL A 522 2.49 16.10 34.12
CA VAL A 522 1.03 16.31 34.04
C VAL A 522 0.55 17.52 34.86
N HIS A 523 -0.27 18.40 34.25
CA HIS A 523 -0.74 19.66 34.84
C HIS A 523 -2.25 19.97 34.64
N ASP A 524 -2.93 20.38 35.73
CA ASP A 524 -4.32 20.95 35.78
C ASP A 524 -5.42 20.18 34.99
N GLY A 525 -5.49 18.86 35.16
CA GLY A 525 -6.63 18.05 34.67
C GLY A 525 -7.98 18.55 35.22
N GLN A 526 -8.95 18.78 34.32
CA GLN A 526 -10.08 19.71 34.53
C GLN A 526 -11.18 19.27 35.53
N GLY A 527 -10.99 18.19 36.28
CA GLY A 527 -11.82 17.85 37.45
C GLY A 527 -12.31 16.41 37.52
N THR A 528 -11.78 15.53 36.67
CA THR A 528 -11.90 14.08 36.72
C THR A 528 -11.04 13.47 37.84
N SER A 529 -11.11 12.15 37.98
CA SER A 529 -10.14 11.33 38.68
C SER A 529 -9.68 10.30 37.66
N ASP A 530 -8.49 10.53 37.11
CA ASP A 530 -7.90 9.69 36.07
C ASP A 530 -7.07 8.59 36.75
N ALA A 531 -6.98 7.41 36.14
CA ALA A 531 -6.17 6.30 36.63
C ALA A 531 -5.18 5.88 35.56
N TRP A 532 -3.91 5.69 35.94
CA TRP A 532 -2.88 5.14 35.05
C TRP A 532 -2.52 3.74 35.57
N THR A 533 -2.58 2.75 34.68
CA THR A 533 -2.65 1.31 35.01
C THR A 533 -1.71 0.46 34.16
N ASN A 534 -1.18 -0.61 34.75
CA ASN A 534 -0.37 -1.64 34.07
C ASN A 534 0.92 -1.09 33.41
N ASN A 535 1.35 0.15 33.70
CA ASN A 535 2.49 0.75 33.01
C ASN A 535 3.84 0.37 33.63
N LEU A 536 4.86 0.28 32.78
CA LEU A 536 6.26 0.16 33.17
C LEU A 536 6.94 1.54 33.13
N PHE A 537 7.70 1.86 34.17
CA PHE A 537 8.53 3.05 34.26
C PHE A 537 9.95 2.65 34.64
N VAL A 538 10.82 2.50 33.65
CA VAL A 538 12.17 1.94 33.79
C VAL A 538 13.21 3.00 33.42
N GLU A 539 14.14 3.25 34.34
CA GLU A 539 15.38 4.04 34.14
C GLU A 539 15.26 5.50 33.66
N ASN A 540 14.03 6.00 33.54
CA ASN A 540 13.74 7.40 33.26
C ASN A 540 14.44 8.36 34.26
N THR A 541 14.97 9.45 33.71
CA THR A 541 15.89 10.35 34.43
C THR A 541 15.39 11.80 34.43
N ALA A 542 15.40 12.45 35.59
CA ALA A 542 15.05 13.87 35.71
C ALA A 542 15.79 14.65 36.81
N ASP A 543 15.61 15.96 36.85
CA ASP A 543 16.03 16.80 37.98
C ASP A 543 14.99 16.76 39.14
N ARG A 544 13.72 16.42 38.85
CA ARG A 544 12.63 16.02 39.81
C ARG A 544 11.65 15.05 39.15
N GLY A 545 11.25 13.97 39.83
CA GLY A 545 10.32 12.98 39.27
C GLY A 545 10.99 12.22 38.13
N GLY A 546 11.79 11.20 38.41
CA GLY A 546 12.57 10.50 37.38
C GLY A 546 11.66 9.89 36.32
N ALA A 547 10.62 9.16 36.75
CA ALA A 547 9.49 8.83 35.89
C ALA A 547 8.48 10.00 35.81
N ILE A 548 7.68 10.20 36.87
CA ILE A 548 6.48 11.05 36.79
C ILE A 548 6.58 12.32 37.66
N TYR A 549 6.21 13.46 37.07
CA TYR A 549 6.01 14.73 37.76
C TYR A 549 4.55 15.20 37.61
N ILE A 550 3.84 15.39 38.72
CA ILE A 550 2.42 15.77 38.75
C ILE A 550 2.23 17.10 39.50
N GLU A 551 1.59 18.10 38.87
CA GLU A 551 1.25 19.34 39.56
C GLU A 551 -0.14 19.96 39.30
N SER A 552 -0.75 20.45 40.38
CA SER A 552 -2.06 21.14 40.42
C SER A 552 -3.29 20.39 39.86
N THR A 553 -3.14 19.13 39.48
CA THR A 553 -4.22 18.21 39.06
C THR A 553 -5.25 17.94 40.18
N SER A 554 -6.43 17.44 39.80
CA SER A 554 -7.55 17.17 40.71
C SER A 554 -7.41 15.84 41.46
N SER A 555 -7.12 14.74 40.74
CA SER A 555 -6.60 13.45 41.23
C SER A 555 -5.93 12.74 40.05
N ILE A 556 -4.83 12.03 40.27
CA ILE A 556 -4.34 10.99 39.35
C ILE A 556 -3.96 9.79 40.22
N ASP A 557 -4.67 8.68 40.01
CA ASP A 557 -4.50 7.46 40.79
C ASP A 557 -3.55 6.53 40.02
N LEU A 558 -2.56 5.96 40.71
CA LEU A 558 -1.56 5.06 40.13
C LEU A 558 -1.81 3.66 40.68
N ILE A 559 -2.31 2.75 39.84
CA ILE A 559 -2.77 1.42 40.22
C ILE A 559 -2.04 0.38 39.36
N ASN A 560 -1.46 -0.68 39.95
CA ASN A 560 -0.74 -1.72 39.21
C ASN A 560 0.32 -1.14 38.24
N ASN A 561 1.32 -0.37 38.68
CA ASN A 561 2.44 0.07 37.82
C ASN A 561 3.79 -0.31 38.44
N THR A 562 4.82 -0.48 37.61
CA THR A 562 6.16 -0.89 38.05
C THR A 562 7.21 0.19 37.77
N PHE A 563 7.84 0.70 38.83
CA PHE A 563 8.84 1.76 38.78
C PHE A 563 10.23 1.22 39.17
N LEU A 564 11.11 1.00 38.19
CA LEU A 564 12.46 0.45 38.39
C LEU A 564 13.55 1.50 38.13
N THR A 565 14.47 1.65 39.09
CA THR A 565 15.77 2.34 38.97
C THR A 565 15.77 3.85 38.65
N ASN A 566 14.67 4.42 38.15
CA ASN A 566 14.46 5.84 37.83
C ASN A 566 15.23 6.84 38.74
N GLU A 567 15.95 7.79 38.14
CA GLU A 567 16.78 8.77 38.84
C GLU A 567 16.12 10.17 38.90
N ALA A 568 16.11 10.77 40.10
CA ALA A 568 15.80 12.19 40.27
C ALA A 568 16.88 12.95 41.06
N ILE A 569 17.70 13.76 40.37
CA ILE A 569 18.88 14.46 40.93
C ILE A 569 18.54 15.26 42.21
N ARG A 570 17.31 15.80 42.33
CA ARG A 570 16.87 16.55 43.52
C ARG A 570 15.88 15.81 44.41
N TYR A 571 14.75 15.34 43.87
CA TYR A 571 13.62 14.80 44.65
C TYR A 571 12.69 13.91 43.81
N GLY A 572 12.23 12.78 44.38
CA GLY A 572 11.21 11.92 43.76
C GLY A 572 11.82 11.03 42.67
N GLY A 573 12.60 10.02 43.06
CA GLY A 573 13.32 9.11 42.15
C GLY A 573 12.39 8.51 41.09
N ALA A 574 11.29 7.90 41.52
CA ALA A 574 10.19 7.54 40.63
C ALA A 574 9.25 8.73 40.41
N MET A 575 8.79 9.39 41.48
CA MET A 575 7.52 10.13 41.43
C MET A 575 7.49 11.40 42.31
N TYR A 576 6.99 12.52 41.77
CA TYR A 576 6.99 13.85 42.41
C TYR A 576 5.64 14.58 42.31
N TRP A 577 5.13 15.10 43.44
CA TRP A 577 3.87 15.88 43.50
C TRP A 577 4.05 17.33 43.98
N TRP A 578 3.35 18.25 43.32
CA TRP A 578 3.12 19.61 43.82
C TRP A 578 1.66 20.04 43.67
N ASN A 579 0.98 20.26 44.81
CA ASN A 579 -0.40 20.78 44.86
C ASN A 579 -1.50 19.82 44.32
N SER A 580 -1.14 18.57 44.02
CA SER A 580 -2.02 17.48 43.57
C SER A 580 -2.30 16.44 44.65
N GLY A 581 -3.26 15.54 44.40
CA GLY A 581 -3.52 14.31 45.15
C GLY A 581 -3.73 13.11 44.22
N GLY A 582 -4.25 12.02 44.76
CA GLY A 582 -4.44 10.73 44.09
C GLY A 582 -3.98 9.56 44.96
N ASP A 583 -4.56 8.38 44.76
CA ASP A 583 -4.20 7.15 45.49
C ASP A 583 -3.11 6.35 44.74
N VAL A 584 -2.28 5.62 45.49
CA VAL A 584 -1.15 4.85 44.95
C VAL A 584 -1.28 3.42 45.46
N VAL A 585 -1.66 2.49 44.57
CA VAL A 585 -2.16 1.15 44.89
C VAL A 585 -1.41 0.07 44.07
N ASN A 586 -1.03 -1.05 44.69
CA ASN A 586 -0.42 -2.22 44.01
C ASN A 586 0.87 -1.97 43.20
N ASN A 587 1.50 -0.80 43.29
CA ASN A 587 2.69 -0.50 42.49
C ASN A 587 3.94 -1.20 43.05
N VAL A 588 4.87 -1.61 42.17
CA VAL A 588 6.27 -1.87 42.55
C VAL A 588 7.03 -0.55 42.47
N VAL A 589 7.75 -0.19 43.53
CA VAL A 589 8.67 0.96 43.49
C VAL A 589 10.03 0.53 44.01
N ALA A 590 10.92 0.17 43.08
CA ALA A 590 12.17 -0.50 43.36
C ALA A 590 13.42 0.29 42.91
N TRP A 591 14.50 0.12 43.67
CA TRP A 591 15.90 0.46 43.33
C TRP A 591 16.22 1.91 42.93
N THR A 592 15.28 2.87 42.98
CA THR A 592 15.45 4.27 42.51
C THR A 592 16.79 4.88 42.95
N VAL A 593 17.58 5.37 41.99
CA VAL A 593 19.01 5.68 42.18
C VAL A 593 19.27 6.92 43.04
N SER A 594 18.44 7.96 42.93
CA SER A 594 18.55 9.15 43.80
C SER A 594 17.22 9.89 44.01
N GLY A 595 17.26 11.05 44.67
CA GLY A 595 16.06 11.83 45.03
C GLY A 595 15.17 11.29 46.15
N GLY A 596 15.18 9.96 46.37
CA GLY A 596 14.21 9.24 47.22
C GLY A 596 12.88 9.05 46.47
N ALA A 597 12.35 7.83 46.42
CA ALA A 597 11.40 7.39 45.39
C ALA A 597 10.17 8.30 45.22
N ALA A 598 9.45 8.62 46.29
CA ALA A 598 8.28 9.51 46.27
C ALA A 598 8.50 10.82 47.04
N TYR A 599 8.15 11.97 46.45
CA TYR A 599 8.27 13.28 47.12
C TYR A 599 7.10 14.24 46.86
N ALA A 600 6.58 14.87 47.93
CA ALA A 600 5.59 15.94 47.83
C ALA A 600 6.06 17.27 48.45
N LEU A 601 6.00 18.38 47.69
CA LEU A 601 6.49 19.69 48.14
C LEU A 601 5.47 20.48 48.98
N ASP A 602 4.26 20.66 48.46
CA ASP A 602 3.15 21.34 49.13
C ASP A 602 1.81 20.70 48.74
N THR A 603 0.85 20.75 49.67
CA THR A 603 -0.37 19.93 49.63
C THR A 603 -1.62 20.77 49.40
N GLY A 604 -1.94 21.02 48.13
CA GLY A 604 -3.33 20.91 47.69
C GLY A 604 -3.73 19.44 47.80
N SER A 605 -4.93 19.16 48.33
CA SER A 605 -5.57 17.83 48.48
C SER A 605 -4.82 16.70 49.23
N ALA A 606 -3.49 16.57 49.20
CA ALA A 606 -2.72 15.43 49.73
C ALA A 606 -2.66 15.29 51.28
N GLY A 607 -3.79 15.45 51.95
CA GLY A 607 -4.17 14.61 53.09
C GLY A 607 -5.09 13.44 52.70
N ASP A 608 -5.52 13.39 51.43
CA ASP A 608 -6.34 12.36 50.79
C ASP A 608 -5.53 11.72 49.62
N THR A 609 -4.32 11.22 49.94
CA THR A 609 -3.50 10.32 49.11
C THR A 609 -3.12 9.17 50.02
N ASP A 610 -3.73 8.01 49.82
CA ASP A 610 -3.42 6.79 50.54
C ASP A 610 -2.47 5.91 49.69
N PHE A 611 -1.44 5.37 50.36
CA PHE A 611 -0.51 4.41 49.79
C PHE A 611 -0.91 3.02 50.28
N LEU A 612 -1.43 2.18 49.39
CA LEU A 612 -2.08 0.91 49.69
C LEU A 612 -1.40 -0.24 48.93
N TYR A 613 -1.04 -1.32 49.63
CA TYR A 613 -0.56 -2.58 49.01
C TYR A 613 0.57 -2.48 47.95
N ASN A 614 1.38 -1.42 47.94
CA ASN A 614 2.55 -1.31 47.06
C ASN A 614 3.78 -1.98 47.67
N ASP A 615 4.76 -2.40 46.88
CA ASP A 615 6.10 -2.73 47.37
C ASP A 615 7.05 -1.52 47.28
N TRP A 616 7.90 -1.37 48.31
CA TRP A 616 8.88 -0.29 48.39
C TRP A 616 10.26 -0.85 48.78
N THR A 617 11.09 -1.17 47.78
CA THR A 617 12.35 -1.87 47.98
C THR A 617 13.54 -1.19 47.30
N GLY A 618 14.77 -1.48 47.75
CA GLY A 618 16.02 -0.92 47.20
C GLY A 618 16.27 0.60 47.32
N ASN A 619 15.22 1.43 47.48
CA ASN A 619 15.19 2.86 47.15
C ASN A 619 16.25 3.75 47.83
N THR A 620 17.08 4.42 47.02
CA THR A 620 18.12 5.33 47.52
C THR A 620 17.58 6.72 47.86
N GLY A 621 17.78 7.13 49.11
CA GLY A 621 17.22 8.36 49.68
C GLY A 621 16.01 8.11 50.60
N GLY A 622 15.38 6.94 50.45
CA GLY A 622 14.20 6.51 51.19
C GLY A 622 12.91 6.68 50.40
N ASP A 623 11.98 5.79 50.69
CA ASP A 623 10.77 5.47 49.93
C ASP A 623 9.83 6.67 49.73
N ALA A 624 9.51 7.42 50.80
CA ALA A 624 8.66 8.61 50.69
C ALA A 624 9.10 9.79 51.57
N ALA A 625 8.98 11.00 51.02
CA ALA A 625 9.55 12.22 51.58
C ALA A 625 8.66 13.48 51.39
N GLY A 626 9.16 14.61 51.92
CA GLY A 626 8.52 15.93 51.77
C GLY A 626 7.30 16.15 52.67
N ARG A 627 6.10 15.87 52.13
CA ARG A 627 4.80 16.08 52.79
C ARG A 627 4.00 14.83 53.08
N PHE A 628 4.28 13.72 52.39
CA PHE A 628 3.51 12.48 52.50
C PHE A 628 3.45 11.92 53.94
N SER A 629 2.34 11.26 54.26
CA SER A 629 2.08 10.66 55.59
C SER A 629 2.34 9.14 55.60
N PHE A 630 3.40 8.72 54.90
CA PHE A 630 3.70 7.34 54.53
C PHE A 630 4.15 6.42 55.68
N SER A 631 4.01 5.10 55.50
CA SER A 631 4.47 4.06 56.43
C SER A 631 4.46 2.65 55.80
N THR A 632 5.62 2.12 55.41
CA THR A 632 5.95 0.75 54.88
C THR A 632 5.52 -0.47 55.73
N SER A 633 4.59 -0.31 56.67
CA SER A 633 4.12 -1.39 57.56
C SER A 633 2.66 -1.17 58.00
N ALA A 634 1.92 -0.45 57.16
CA ALA A 634 0.49 -0.20 57.28
C ALA A 634 -0.16 -0.38 55.91
N TYR A 635 -1.46 -0.68 55.90
CA TYR A 635 -2.30 -0.72 54.69
C TYR A 635 -1.75 -1.62 53.56
N GLY A 636 -1.23 -2.79 53.89
CA GLY A 636 -0.82 -3.79 52.91
C GLY A 636 0.60 -3.69 52.38
N ASN A 637 1.16 -2.47 52.28
CA ASN A 637 2.46 -2.23 51.64
C ASN A 637 3.58 -3.15 52.15
N LEU A 638 4.42 -3.62 51.22
CA LEU A 638 5.57 -4.51 51.41
C LEU A 638 6.91 -3.74 51.27
N THR A 639 8.01 -4.45 51.54
CA THR A 639 9.40 -4.02 51.27
C THR A 639 10.29 -5.25 51.00
N ASP A 640 9.80 -6.18 50.20
CA ASP A 640 10.46 -7.48 49.98
C ASP A 640 11.36 -7.42 48.72
N ASP A 641 11.59 -8.53 48.03
CA ASP A 641 12.31 -8.56 46.73
C ASP A 641 11.25 -8.78 45.64
N PRO A 642 11.23 -8.03 44.51
CA PRO A 642 10.24 -8.25 43.46
C PRO A 642 10.41 -9.62 42.78
N ASP A 643 11.65 -10.14 42.76
CA ASP A 643 12.01 -11.44 42.18
C ASP A 643 11.55 -11.52 40.71
N LEU A 644 11.97 -10.53 39.90
CA LEU A 644 11.70 -10.48 38.46
C LEU A 644 12.45 -11.58 37.71
N VAL A 645 12.00 -11.96 36.51
CA VAL A 645 12.61 -13.04 35.72
C VAL A 645 13.97 -12.62 35.16
N SER A 646 14.06 -11.47 34.49
CA SER A 646 15.32 -10.86 34.04
C SER A 646 15.28 -9.34 34.22
N TYR A 647 16.32 -8.75 34.82
CA TYR A 647 16.41 -7.30 34.93
C TYR A 647 17.87 -6.81 34.89
N SER A 648 18.18 -6.00 33.88
CA SER A 648 19.43 -5.30 33.63
C SER A 648 19.46 -3.94 34.35
N ALA A 649 20.45 -3.08 34.07
CA ALA A 649 20.52 -1.71 34.64
C ALA A 649 21.53 -0.84 33.86
N ASP A 650 21.37 -0.83 32.54
CA ASP A 650 22.28 -0.25 31.54
C ASP A 650 21.60 0.76 30.60
N GLY A 651 20.28 0.88 30.64
CA GLY A 651 19.48 1.83 29.86
C GLY A 651 18.75 1.23 28.66
N ASP A 652 18.95 -0.05 28.36
CA ASP A 652 18.17 -0.79 27.36
C ASP A 652 17.10 -1.64 28.08
N CYS A 653 15.84 -1.43 27.72
CA CYS A 653 14.71 -2.18 28.26
C CYS A 653 14.19 -3.26 27.31
N THR A 654 14.76 -3.45 26.12
CA THR A 654 14.33 -4.53 25.20
C THR A 654 14.68 -5.90 25.78
N ASN A 655 15.89 -6.05 26.36
CA ASN A 655 16.37 -7.28 27.01
C ASN A 655 15.73 -7.60 28.39
N ASP A 656 14.80 -6.78 28.88
CA ASP A 656 14.26 -6.82 30.24
C ASP A 656 12.92 -7.60 30.33
N ASP A 657 12.94 -8.80 30.93
CA ASP A 657 11.73 -9.55 31.34
C ASP A 657 11.30 -9.18 32.77
N LEU A 658 10.44 -8.17 32.85
CA LEU A 658 9.98 -7.56 34.09
C LEU A 658 8.76 -8.26 34.71
N THR A 659 8.40 -9.46 34.23
CA THR A 659 7.37 -10.30 34.85
C THR A 659 7.81 -10.79 36.25
N LEU A 660 6.85 -11.12 37.10
CA LEU A 660 7.12 -11.66 38.44
C LEU A 660 7.48 -13.15 38.33
N ALA A 661 8.73 -13.52 38.64
CA ALA A 661 9.10 -14.93 38.64
C ALA A 661 8.29 -15.71 39.68
N ALA A 662 7.98 -16.98 39.38
CA ALA A 662 7.11 -17.85 40.20
C ALA A 662 7.62 -18.18 41.64
N SER A 663 8.68 -17.54 42.12
CA SER A 663 9.10 -17.52 43.53
C SER A 663 8.86 -16.20 44.27
N SER A 664 8.38 -15.17 43.57
CA SER A 664 8.09 -13.85 44.11
C SER A 664 7.11 -13.89 45.28
N THR A 665 7.24 -12.91 46.17
CA THR A 665 6.29 -12.66 47.27
C THR A 665 5.29 -11.55 46.97
N LEU A 666 5.33 -11.00 45.75
CA LEU A 666 4.38 -10.03 45.24
C LEU A 666 3.14 -10.68 44.61
N ILE A 667 3.21 -12.00 44.37
CA ILE A 667 2.09 -12.82 43.89
C ILE A 667 1.02 -12.99 44.99
N ASP A 668 -0.26 -12.86 44.61
CA ASP A 668 -1.47 -12.95 45.45
C ASP A 668 -1.47 -11.85 46.56
N ALA A 669 -0.83 -10.68 46.32
CA ALA A 669 -0.33 -9.78 47.40
C ALA A 669 -0.92 -8.35 47.51
N GLY A 670 -1.55 -7.81 46.47
CA GLY A 670 -2.11 -6.44 46.34
C GLY A 670 -3.45 -6.18 47.06
N ASP A 671 -4.22 -5.14 46.71
CA ASP A 671 -5.47 -4.82 47.42
C ASP A 671 -6.54 -5.91 47.24
N PRO A 672 -7.08 -6.54 48.31
CA PRO A 672 -8.14 -7.56 48.24
C PRO A 672 -9.52 -7.09 47.71
N SER A 673 -9.58 -5.93 47.05
CA SER A 673 -10.73 -5.43 46.29
C SER A 673 -10.41 -5.06 44.83
N VAL A 674 -9.14 -5.19 44.43
CA VAL A 674 -8.72 -5.42 43.03
C VAL A 674 -8.49 -6.94 42.89
N LEU A 675 -8.81 -7.48 41.72
CA LEU A 675 -8.63 -8.89 41.36
C LEU A 675 -8.01 -8.89 39.97
N ASP A 676 -7.16 -9.87 39.68
CA ASP A 676 -6.73 -10.19 38.31
C ASP A 676 -7.86 -10.96 37.61
N LEU A 677 -7.65 -11.31 36.34
CA LEU A 677 -8.72 -11.79 35.49
C LEU A 677 -9.10 -13.26 35.78
N ASP A 678 -8.17 -14.07 36.31
CA ASP A 678 -8.48 -15.37 36.97
C ASP A 678 -9.42 -15.25 38.19
N GLY A 679 -9.61 -14.03 38.71
CA GLY A 679 -10.45 -13.70 39.85
C GLY A 679 -9.80 -14.00 41.21
N SER A 680 -8.47 -14.14 41.28
CA SER A 680 -7.70 -14.29 42.52
C SER A 680 -7.57 -12.96 43.27
N ARG A 681 -6.37 -12.44 43.53
CA ARG A 681 -6.16 -11.21 44.31
C ARG A 681 -4.94 -10.51 43.77
N SER A 682 -5.20 -9.31 43.25
CA SER A 682 -4.22 -8.62 42.41
C SER A 682 -2.82 -8.59 42.93
N ASP A 683 -1.86 -8.89 42.08
CA ASP A 683 -0.44 -8.84 42.41
C ASP A 683 0.01 -7.41 42.73
N ILE A 684 1.31 -7.28 42.97
CA ILE A 684 1.96 -5.99 43.13
C ILE A 684 2.98 -5.89 41.99
N GLY A 685 2.60 -5.21 40.92
CA GLY A 685 3.30 -5.22 39.64
C GLY A 685 2.59 -4.36 38.59
N ALA A 686 3.11 -4.39 37.37
CA ALA A 686 2.38 -4.00 36.16
C ALA A 686 1.63 -5.23 35.63
N TYR A 687 2.38 -6.32 35.46
CA TYR A 687 1.89 -7.67 35.22
C TYR A 687 1.10 -8.21 36.43
N GLY A 688 -0.13 -8.66 36.16
CA GLY A 688 -1.15 -9.05 37.15
C GLY A 688 -1.00 -10.47 37.68
N GLY A 689 -0.73 -11.44 36.80
CA GLY A 689 0.00 -12.67 37.09
C GLY A 689 -0.67 -13.77 37.94
N PRO A 690 -0.30 -15.05 37.72
CA PRO A 690 0.19 -15.64 36.48
C PRO A 690 -1.02 -16.06 35.64
N ASP A 691 -1.21 -15.36 34.55
CA ASP A 691 -2.27 -15.62 33.59
C ASP A 691 -1.97 -16.97 32.93
N THR A 692 -2.98 -17.84 32.83
CA THR A 692 -2.82 -19.21 32.33
C THR A 692 -3.92 -19.56 31.36
N ASP A 693 -3.63 -19.43 30.06
CA ASP A 693 -3.79 -20.47 29.04
C ASP A 693 -4.49 -21.73 29.63
N SER A 694 -5.82 -21.78 29.52
CA SER A 694 -6.64 -22.85 30.10
C SER A 694 -6.82 -24.06 29.17
N ASP A 695 -6.66 -23.88 27.86
CA ASP A 695 -7.01 -24.84 26.80
C ASP A 695 -5.82 -25.22 25.91
N GLY A 696 -4.99 -24.28 25.47
CA GLY A 696 -3.64 -24.54 24.94
C GLY A 696 -3.17 -23.75 23.71
N ASP A 697 -3.72 -22.57 23.37
CA ASP A 697 -3.32 -21.83 22.16
C ASP A 697 -1.98 -21.07 22.31
N GLY A 698 -1.77 -20.38 23.42
CA GLY A 698 -0.60 -19.54 23.69
C GLY A 698 -0.92 -18.16 24.28
N TYR A 699 -2.17 -17.73 24.21
CA TYR A 699 -2.70 -16.51 24.83
C TYR A 699 -3.22 -16.81 26.24
N ALA A 700 -3.82 -15.83 26.92
CA ALA A 700 -4.47 -16.01 28.21
C ALA A 700 -5.56 -14.95 28.41
N ILE A 701 -6.46 -15.18 29.38
CA ILE A 701 -7.67 -14.40 29.75
C ILE A 701 -7.57 -12.86 29.94
N ASP A 702 -6.40 -12.24 29.74
CA ASP A 702 -6.23 -10.78 29.64
C ASP A 702 -5.95 -10.26 28.21
N GLU A 703 -5.61 -11.17 27.32
CA GLU A 703 -5.49 -11.04 25.87
C GLU A 703 -6.66 -11.76 25.17
N ASP A 704 -7.00 -12.98 25.58
CA ASP A 704 -8.09 -13.81 25.05
C ASP A 704 -9.46 -13.55 25.76
N CYS A 705 -10.53 -13.70 24.98
CA CYS A 705 -11.90 -13.32 25.34
C CYS A 705 -12.81 -14.46 25.87
N ASP A 706 -12.49 -15.75 25.65
CA ASP A 706 -13.03 -16.90 26.41
C ASP A 706 -11.97 -18.03 26.53
N ASP A 707 -11.10 -17.90 27.56
CA ASP A 707 -10.16 -18.85 28.21
C ASP A 707 -10.79 -20.22 28.56
N SER A 708 -11.44 -20.82 27.58
CA SER A 708 -11.93 -22.18 27.53
C SER A 708 -12.17 -22.73 26.11
N ASP A 709 -12.00 -21.95 25.03
CA ASP A 709 -11.93 -22.43 23.64
C ASP A 709 -10.76 -21.80 22.85
N ALA A 710 -9.75 -22.62 22.54
CA ALA A 710 -8.47 -22.31 21.86
C ALA A 710 -8.62 -21.97 20.35
N ALA A 711 -9.64 -21.17 20.04
CA ALA A 711 -9.95 -20.58 18.74
C ALA A 711 -10.35 -19.10 18.87
N ALA A 712 -10.67 -18.64 20.10
CA ALA A 712 -10.95 -17.25 20.40
C ALA A 712 -9.72 -16.57 21.03
N TYR A 713 -8.97 -15.78 20.25
CA TYR A 713 -7.75 -15.12 20.68
C TYR A 713 -7.41 -13.90 19.78
N PRO A 714 -6.59 -12.93 20.26
CA PRO A 714 -6.19 -11.78 19.46
C PRO A 714 -5.59 -12.12 18.10
N SER A 715 -6.24 -11.64 17.04
CA SER A 715 -5.92 -11.97 15.63
C SER A 715 -6.18 -13.43 15.23
N ALA A 716 -7.17 -14.09 15.85
CA ALA A 716 -7.85 -15.22 15.23
C ALA A 716 -8.61 -14.78 13.95
N SER A 717 -9.32 -15.71 13.33
CA SER A 717 -10.15 -15.42 12.16
C SER A 717 -11.62 -15.50 12.55
N GLU A 718 -12.28 -14.34 12.66
CA GLU A 718 -13.70 -14.20 13.03
C GLU A 718 -14.62 -15.11 12.19
N THR A 719 -15.55 -15.81 12.85
CA THR A 719 -16.55 -16.67 12.20
C THR A 719 -17.99 -16.30 12.56
N CYS A 720 -18.94 -16.59 11.68
CA CYS A 720 -20.37 -16.32 11.86
C CYS A 720 -21.08 -17.30 12.83
N ASP A 721 -20.45 -17.60 13.97
CA ASP A 721 -20.90 -18.54 15.00
C ASP A 721 -21.84 -17.87 16.04
N GLY A 722 -21.54 -16.61 16.39
CA GLY A 722 -22.28 -15.78 17.35
C GLY A 722 -21.64 -15.59 18.72
N ASP A 723 -20.38 -16.01 18.89
CA ASP A 723 -19.46 -15.58 19.95
C ASP A 723 -18.43 -14.57 19.34
N ASP A 724 -17.23 -14.39 19.90
CA ASP A 724 -16.27 -13.28 19.62
C ASP A 724 -14.90 -13.96 19.44
N ASP A 725 -14.42 -14.19 18.20
CA ASP A 725 -13.26 -15.07 17.97
C ASP A 725 -11.93 -14.28 17.93
N ASP A 726 -11.85 -13.13 17.25
CA ASP A 726 -10.58 -12.37 17.15
C ASP A 726 -10.29 -11.43 18.33
N CYS A 727 -11.25 -11.34 19.26
CA CYS A 727 -11.23 -10.55 20.49
C CYS A 727 -11.18 -9.01 20.32
N ASP A 728 -11.53 -8.45 19.16
CA ASP A 728 -11.63 -6.98 18.97
C ASP A 728 -12.82 -6.35 19.73
N GLY A 729 -13.89 -7.13 19.94
CA GLY A 729 -15.06 -6.78 20.74
C GLY A 729 -16.31 -6.28 19.99
N ASP A 730 -16.31 -6.26 18.66
CA ASP A 730 -17.53 -6.52 17.87
C ASP A 730 -17.74 -8.05 17.69
N VAL A 731 -18.82 -8.50 17.02
CA VAL A 731 -19.27 -9.91 16.98
C VAL A 731 -20.04 -10.17 15.68
N ASP A 732 -19.83 -11.33 15.04
CA ASP A 732 -20.41 -11.70 13.74
C ASP A 732 -20.08 -10.63 12.68
N GLU A 733 -18.84 -10.14 12.68
CA GLU A 733 -18.44 -8.88 12.03
C GLU A 733 -18.22 -9.02 10.49
N SER A 734 -18.07 -7.90 9.77
CA SER A 734 -18.16 -7.92 8.29
C SER A 734 -16.95 -8.50 7.54
N GLY A 735 -15.82 -8.68 8.22
CA GLY A 735 -14.63 -9.40 7.75
C GLY A 735 -14.62 -10.90 8.08
N ALA A 736 -15.63 -11.43 8.78
CA ALA A 736 -15.69 -12.84 9.17
C ALA A 736 -15.55 -13.79 7.97
N VAL A 737 -14.78 -14.87 8.12
CA VAL A 737 -14.32 -15.69 6.97
C VAL A 737 -15.43 -16.48 6.28
N ASP A 738 -16.57 -16.71 6.93
CA ASP A 738 -17.79 -17.27 6.33
C ASP A 738 -18.95 -16.26 6.18
N ALA A 739 -18.65 -14.96 6.25
CA ALA A 739 -19.62 -13.89 6.03
C ALA A 739 -20.28 -13.98 4.66
N THR A 740 -21.60 -14.14 4.66
CA THR A 740 -22.37 -14.27 3.42
C THR A 740 -22.41 -12.93 2.67
N THR A 741 -22.14 -12.96 1.36
CA THR A 741 -22.40 -11.81 0.48
C THR A 741 -23.90 -11.66 0.24
N TRP A 742 -24.45 -10.50 0.58
CA TRP A 742 -25.84 -10.13 0.34
C TRP A 742 -25.95 -9.06 -0.75
N TYR A 743 -27.00 -9.17 -1.57
CA TYR A 743 -27.27 -8.29 -2.72
C TYR A 743 -28.55 -7.48 -2.48
N GLY A 744 -28.55 -6.18 -2.79
CA GLY A 744 -29.69 -5.29 -2.53
C GLY A 744 -30.97 -5.69 -3.28
N ASP A 745 -32.10 -5.75 -2.56
CA ASP A 745 -33.48 -5.95 -3.05
C ASP A 745 -34.26 -4.64 -2.76
N SER A 746 -34.15 -3.68 -3.67
CA SER A 746 -34.65 -2.30 -3.52
C SER A 746 -36.17 -2.18 -3.69
N ASP A 747 -36.82 -3.14 -4.36
CA ASP A 747 -38.27 -3.08 -4.61
C ASP A 747 -39.13 -4.17 -3.94
N GLY A 748 -38.51 -5.26 -3.46
CA GLY A 748 -39.06 -6.22 -2.53
C GLY A 748 -39.66 -7.47 -3.18
N ASP A 749 -39.02 -7.98 -4.24
CA ASP A 749 -39.49 -9.10 -5.07
C ASP A 749 -38.85 -10.45 -4.66
N GLY A 750 -37.56 -10.45 -4.30
CA GLY A 750 -36.79 -11.61 -3.84
C GLY A 750 -35.50 -11.92 -4.61
N TYR A 751 -35.23 -11.21 -5.71
CA TYR A 751 -33.94 -11.18 -6.40
C TYR A 751 -33.13 -9.93 -6.00
N GLY A 752 -31.83 -9.87 -6.32
CA GLY A 752 -30.94 -8.78 -5.88
C GLY A 752 -29.97 -8.26 -6.94
N ASP A 753 -29.58 -6.98 -6.81
CA ASP A 753 -28.65 -6.29 -7.73
C ASP A 753 -27.20 -6.72 -7.48
N ALA A 754 -26.58 -7.36 -8.49
CA ALA A 754 -25.17 -7.75 -8.50
C ALA A 754 -24.18 -6.58 -8.29
N SER A 755 -24.61 -5.32 -8.49
CA SER A 755 -23.81 -4.11 -8.28
C SER A 755 -24.02 -3.43 -6.91
N VAL A 756 -24.86 -4.00 -6.04
CA VAL A 756 -25.15 -3.48 -4.69
C VAL A 756 -24.94 -4.58 -3.65
N THR A 757 -23.68 -4.88 -3.34
CA THR A 757 -23.26 -5.94 -2.42
C THR A 757 -22.96 -5.43 -1.00
N SER A 758 -23.01 -6.34 -0.03
CA SER A 758 -22.46 -6.19 1.33
C SER A 758 -22.22 -7.56 1.98
N LEU A 759 -21.04 -7.81 2.56
CA LEU A 759 -20.83 -8.95 3.46
C LEU A 759 -21.56 -8.73 4.79
N ALA A 760 -22.14 -9.80 5.34
CA ALA A 760 -22.62 -9.89 6.73
C ALA A 760 -23.00 -11.34 7.09
N CYS A 761 -22.82 -11.73 8.35
CA CYS A 761 -23.33 -13.01 8.86
C CYS A 761 -24.88 -13.10 8.88
N ASP A 762 -25.58 -11.99 9.20
CA ASP A 762 -27.05 -11.94 9.29
C ASP A 762 -27.64 -10.94 8.28
N ALA A 763 -28.69 -11.36 7.56
CA ALA A 763 -29.18 -10.69 6.35
C ALA A 763 -29.53 -9.19 6.54
N PRO A 764 -28.84 -8.25 5.84
CA PRO A 764 -29.14 -6.83 5.90
C PRO A 764 -30.58 -6.47 5.52
N SER A 765 -31.03 -5.28 5.95
CA SER A 765 -32.45 -4.89 5.93
C SER A 765 -32.95 -4.42 4.54
N GLY A 766 -32.96 -5.32 3.57
CA GLY A 766 -33.39 -5.07 2.19
C GLY A 766 -32.42 -5.69 1.17
N SER A 767 -31.98 -6.92 1.44
CA SER A 767 -31.05 -7.67 0.60
C SER A 767 -31.37 -9.17 0.66
N VAL A 768 -30.85 -9.90 -0.31
CA VAL A 768 -31.06 -11.35 -0.53
C VAL A 768 -29.74 -12.07 -0.86
N ASP A 769 -29.80 -13.40 -0.88
CA ASP A 769 -28.69 -14.35 -1.05
C ASP A 769 -28.41 -14.71 -2.54
N ASN A 770 -28.82 -13.86 -3.49
CA ASN A 770 -28.65 -14.08 -4.92
C ASN A 770 -28.49 -12.75 -5.68
N ALA A 771 -27.84 -12.79 -6.84
CA ALA A 771 -27.41 -11.62 -7.62
C ALA A 771 -28.20 -11.46 -8.94
N ASP A 772 -29.36 -12.13 -9.03
CA ASP A 772 -29.92 -12.50 -10.33
C ASP A 772 -30.84 -11.42 -10.95
N ASP A 773 -31.00 -10.25 -10.32
CA ASP A 773 -31.92 -9.20 -10.81
C ASP A 773 -31.28 -8.32 -11.89
N CYS A 774 -31.84 -8.35 -13.11
CA CYS A 774 -31.41 -7.47 -14.21
C CYS A 774 -32.01 -6.05 -14.17
N ASN A 775 -32.96 -5.77 -13.26
CA ASN A 775 -33.54 -4.45 -13.00
C ASN A 775 -34.25 -4.38 -11.61
N ASP A 776 -33.44 -4.21 -10.55
CA ASP A 776 -33.79 -3.94 -9.12
C ASP A 776 -34.70 -2.70 -8.86
N THR A 777 -35.39 -2.18 -9.88
CA THR A 777 -36.29 -1.02 -9.77
C THR A 777 -37.70 -1.25 -10.33
N ASP A 778 -38.02 -2.43 -10.88
CA ASP A 778 -39.40 -2.81 -11.23
C ASP A 778 -39.68 -4.32 -11.11
N ALA A 779 -40.22 -4.74 -9.94
CA ALA A 779 -40.76 -6.02 -9.42
C ALA A 779 -41.65 -6.90 -10.35
N GLY A 780 -41.33 -6.92 -11.62
CA GLY A 780 -41.90 -7.69 -12.72
C GLY A 780 -40.90 -7.86 -13.87
N VAL A 781 -39.62 -7.57 -13.62
CA VAL A 781 -38.44 -7.83 -14.45
C VAL A 781 -37.41 -8.48 -13.52
N SER A 782 -37.42 -9.80 -13.43
CA SER A 782 -36.56 -10.63 -12.57
C SER A 782 -36.70 -12.10 -13.00
N PRO A 783 -35.76 -13.03 -12.73
CA PRO A 783 -35.82 -14.42 -13.22
C PRO A 783 -37.03 -15.25 -12.76
N GLY A 784 -37.81 -14.76 -11.79
CA GLY A 784 -39.08 -15.33 -11.36
C GLY A 784 -40.34 -14.71 -11.99
N ALA A 785 -40.18 -13.73 -12.88
CA ALA A 785 -41.26 -13.02 -13.54
C ALA A 785 -41.93 -13.87 -14.64
N ALA A 786 -42.70 -13.22 -15.53
CA ALA A 786 -43.39 -13.91 -16.61
C ALA A 786 -43.58 -12.97 -17.81
N GLU A 787 -42.95 -13.34 -18.92
CA GLU A 787 -42.89 -12.51 -20.13
C GLU A 787 -44.26 -12.10 -20.72
N THR A 788 -44.22 -10.96 -21.41
CA THR A 788 -45.34 -10.34 -22.12
C THR A 788 -44.99 -10.24 -23.61
N PRO A 789 -45.28 -11.28 -24.42
CA PRO A 789 -44.79 -11.41 -25.79
C PRO A 789 -44.91 -10.17 -26.69
N TYR A 790 -43.82 -9.91 -27.42
CA TYR A 790 -43.69 -8.90 -28.47
C TYR A 790 -43.77 -7.44 -28.00
N ASP A 791 -43.51 -7.17 -26.72
CA ASP A 791 -43.64 -5.83 -26.15
C ASP A 791 -42.31 -5.07 -26.04
N GLY A 792 -41.18 -5.76 -26.25
CA GLY A 792 -39.85 -5.19 -26.43
C GLY A 792 -39.07 -4.95 -25.13
N LEU A 793 -39.41 -5.71 -24.08
CA LEU A 793 -38.75 -5.73 -22.79
C LEU A 793 -38.47 -7.19 -22.41
N ASP A 794 -37.21 -7.49 -22.13
CA ASP A 794 -36.82 -8.66 -21.34
C ASP A 794 -37.46 -8.55 -19.94
N GLN A 795 -37.94 -9.67 -19.40
CA GLN A 795 -38.71 -9.72 -18.16
C GLN A 795 -38.25 -10.84 -17.22
N ASP A 796 -37.78 -11.98 -17.70
CA ASP A 796 -37.14 -13.04 -16.89
C ASP A 796 -35.61 -13.09 -17.02
N CYS A 797 -35.01 -12.01 -17.54
CA CYS A 797 -33.57 -11.74 -17.57
C CYS A 797 -32.76 -12.74 -18.42
N ASP A 798 -33.39 -13.41 -19.40
CA ASP A 798 -32.74 -14.40 -20.26
C ASP A 798 -31.97 -13.78 -21.45
N GLY A 799 -32.16 -12.47 -21.69
CA GLY A 799 -31.54 -11.69 -22.76
C GLY A 799 -32.43 -11.42 -23.98
N VAL A 800 -33.67 -11.90 -24.05
CA VAL A 800 -34.59 -11.67 -25.19
C VAL A 800 -36.00 -11.16 -24.78
N ASP A 801 -36.97 -11.20 -25.70
CA ASP A 801 -38.41 -10.89 -25.53
C ASP A 801 -39.17 -11.99 -26.26
N LEU A 802 -40.16 -12.60 -25.61
CA LEU A 802 -40.86 -13.80 -26.08
C LEU A 802 -41.45 -13.59 -27.48
N THR A 803 -40.70 -14.06 -28.47
CA THR A 803 -40.96 -13.88 -29.89
C THR A 803 -41.30 -15.18 -30.62
N ASP A 804 -41.21 -16.30 -29.89
CA ASP A 804 -41.73 -17.63 -30.16
C ASP A 804 -42.64 -17.98 -28.96
N VAL A 805 -43.96 -17.97 -29.15
CA VAL A 805 -44.93 -17.98 -28.04
C VAL A 805 -45.37 -19.38 -27.60
N ASP A 806 -45.02 -20.41 -28.38
CA ASP A 806 -45.36 -21.80 -28.10
C ASP A 806 -44.15 -22.73 -27.96
N GLY A 807 -42.96 -22.30 -28.41
CA GLY A 807 -41.65 -22.84 -28.05
C GLY A 807 -41.07 -23.84 -29.05
N ASP A 808 -41.37 -23.71 -30.35
CA ASP A 808 -40.87 -24.63 -31.39
C ASP A 808 -39.55 -24.23 -32.07
N GLY A 809 -39.04 -23.03 -31.77
CA GLY A 809 -37.78 -22.48 -32.27
C GLY A 809 -37.92 -21.62 -33.54
N TYR A 810 -39.12 -21.22 -33.94
CA TYR A 810 -39.37 -20.43 -35.16
C TYR A 810 -40.21 -19.18 -34.87
N ASP A 811 -39.56 -18.04 -34.64
CA ASP A 811 -40.23 -16.80 -34.24
C ASP A 811 -41.40 -16.37 -35.15
N GLY A 812 -42.43 -15.84 -34.48
CA GLY A 812 -43.75 -15.65 -35.05
C GLY A 812 -43.82 -14.62 -36.19
N LEU A 813 -44.83 -14.76 -37.04
CA LEU A 813 -45.18 -13.77 -38.05
C LEU A 813 -45.43 -12.33 -37.51
N PRO A 814 -45.79 -12.08 -36.23
CA PRO A 814 -45.82 -10.75 -35.64
C PRO A 814 -44.42 -10.12 -35.48
N ALA A 815 -43.44 -10.89 -34.99
CA ALA A 815 -42.05 -10.48 -34.84
C ALA A 815 -41.36 -10.32 -36.22
N GLY A 816 -41.58 -11.31 -37.09
CA GLY A 816 -41.16 -11.25 -38.50
C GLY A 816 -40.56 -12.53 -39.05
N GLY A 817 -40.53 -13.63 -38.27
CA GLY A 817 -40.01 -14.93 -38.66
C GLY A 817 -40.93 -15.70 -39.60
N THR A 818 -41.01 -17.02 -39.43
CA THR A 818 -41.48 -17.92 -40.50
C THR A 818 -42.53 -18.96 -40.14
N ASP A 819 -42.87 -19.12 -38.87
CA ASP A 819 -43.95 -20.03 -38.45
C ASP A 819 -45.31 -19.76 -39.16
N CYS A 820 -46.19 -20.77 -39.22
CA CYS A 820 -47.53 -20.66 -39.79
C CYS A 820 -48.77 -20.71 -38.85
N ASP A 821 -48.68 -20.98 -37.53
CA ASP A 821 -49.79 -20.76 -36.56
C ASP A 821 -49.45 -20.59 -35.03
N ASP A 822 -48.29 -19.99 -34.66
CA ASP A 822 -47.84 -19.12 -33.51
C ASP A 822 -48.65 -19.05 -32.17
N GLU A 823 -49.44 -20.08 -31.90
CA GLU A 823 -50.13 -20.47 -30.66
C GLU A 823 -50.20 -22.03 -30.57
N ASP A 824 -49.43 -22.78 -31.39
CA ASP A 824 -49.47 -24.25 -31.59
C ASP A 824 -48.14 -24.81 -32.16
N ALA A 825 -47.16 -25.09 -31.27
CA ALA A 825 -45.75 -25.54 -31.47
C ALA A 825 -45.48 -26.82 -32.30
N ALA A 826 -46.42 -27.21 -33.14
CA ALA A 826 -46.33 -28.31 -34.09
C ALA A 826 -46.56 -27.84 -35.54
N ALA A 827 -46.49 -26.53 -35.80
CA ALA A 827 -47.00 -25.92 -37.04
C ALA A 827 -45.93 -25.15 -37.85
N TYR A 828 -44.64 -25.49 -37.69
CA TYR A 828 -43.50 -24.72 -38.21
C TYR A 828 -42.90 -25.24 -39.55
N PRO A 829 -42.13 -24.40 -40.29
CA PRO A 829 -41.58 -24.76 -41.60
C PRO A 829 -40.53 -25.87 -41.56
N GLY A 830 -40.95 -27.09 -41.89
CA GLY A 830 -40.12 -28.28 -41.80
C GLY A 830 -40.26 -29.05 -40.49
N ALA A 831 -41.34 -28.83 -39.74
CA ALA A 831 -41.79 -29.76 -38.70
C ALA A 831 -41.96 -31.19 -39.24
N THR A 832 -42.07 -32.16 -38.33
CA THR A 832 -42.44 -33.52 -38.72
C THR A 832 -43.97 -33.59 -38.91
N GLU A 833 -44.43 -33.79 -40.15
CA GLU A 833 -45.84 -34.07 -40.46
C GLU A 833 -46.37 -35.17 -39.52
N VAL A 834 -47.43 -34.88 -38.75
CA VAL A 834 -48.04 -35.85 -37.84
C VAL A 834 -48.96 -36.74 -38.66
N TRP A 835 -48.35 -37.78 -39.23
CA TRP A 835 -49.01 -38.75 -40.10
C TRP A 835 -50.35 -39.22 -39.53
N TYR A 836 -51.33 -39.39 -40.42
CA TYR A 836 -52.71 -39.82 -40.13
C TYR A 836 -53.65 -38.81 -39.43
N ASP A 837 -53.23 -37.58 -39.08
CA ASP A 837 -54.05 -36.62 -38.31
C ASP A 837 -54.87 -35.61 -39.18
N GLY A 838 -54.26 -35.04 -40.23
CA GLY A 838 -54.90 -34.16 -41.22
C GLY A 838 -54.84 -32.65 -40.94
N VAL A 839 -53.90 -32.21 -40.09
CA VAL A 839 -53.27 -30.88 -40.15
C VAL A 839 -52.13 -30.93 -41.21
N ASP A 840 -51.31 -29.89 -41.32
CA ASP A 840 -50.29 -29.65 -42.38
C ASP A 840 -49.09 -29.05 -41.63
N GLN A 841 -48.40 -29.89 -40.83
CA GLN A 841 -47.47 -29.43 -39.78
C GLN A 841 -46.21 -28.81 -40.35
N ASP A 842 -45.66 -29.38 -41.44
CA ASP A 842 -44.41 -28.92 -42.04
C ASP A 842 -44.53 -27.62 -42.88
N CYS A 843 -45.74 -27.03 -42.90
CA CYS A 843 -46.21 -25.95 -43.78
C CYS A 843 -45.96 -26.18 -45.29
N ALA A 844 -45.70 -27.42 -45.74
CA ALA A 844 -45.36 -27.76 -47.13
C ALA A 844 -46.34 -28.78 -47.77
N GLY A 845 -46.82 -29.76 -46.99
CA GLY A 845 -48.16 -30.33 -47.04
C GLY A 845 -48.50 -31.40 -48.09
N GLY A 846 -48.90 -32.60 -47.60
CA GLY A 846 -49.81 -33.46 -48.36
C GLY A 846 -49.74 -34.99 -48.18
N ASP A 847 -49.00 -35.53 -47.22
CA ASP A 847 -48.40 -36.87 -47.40
C ASP A 847 -49.07 -38.04 -46.61
N ASP A 848 -49.91 -37.74 -45.61
CA ASP A 848 -51.18 -38.46 -45.27
C ASP A 848 -51.11 -39.94 -44.75
N TYR A 849 -50.13 -40.82 -45.10
CA TYR A 849 -50.29 -42.31 -44.90
C TYR A 849 -49.10 -43.28 -44.66
N ASP A 850 -47.80 -42.96 -44.75
CA ASP A 850 -46.70 -43.97 -44.90
C ASP A 850 -45.33 -43.34 -44.54
N ALA A 851 -44.80 -43.56 -43.33
CA ALA A 851 -43.81 -42.66 -42.73
C ALA A 851 -42.34 -42.90 -43.16
N ASP A 852 -41.78 -44.12 -42.99
CA ASP A 852 -40.39 -44.42 -43.34
C ASP A 852 -40.17 -44.93 -44.79
N SER A 853 -41.23 -45.46 -45.41
CA SER A 853 -41.22 -46.17 -46.70
C SER A 853 -40.41 -47.48 -46.78
N ASP A 854 -40.21 -48.21 -45.67
CA ASP A 854 -39.65 -49.58 -45.65
C ASP A 854 -40.49 -50.55 -46.50
N GLY A 855 -41.79 -50.66 -46.16
CA GLY A 855 -42.75 -51.51 -46.85
C GLY A 855 -43.65 -52.42 -45.99
N ASP A 856 -43.46 -52.50 -44.67
CA ASP A 856 -44.48 -52.99 -43.71
C ASP A 856 -45.35 -51.80 -43.20
N LEU A 857 -45.92 -51.82 -41.97
CA LEU A 857 -46.92 -50.82 -41.48
C LEU A 857 -47.07 -50.80 -39.94
N HIS A 858 -47.25 -49.62 -39.34
CA HIS A 858 -47.45 -49.39 -37.89
C HIS A 858 -48.46 -50.35 -37.23
N GLU A 859 -48.12 -50.95 -36.09
CA GLU A 859 -48.91 -52.04 -35.48
C GLU A 859 -50.37 -51.65 -35.16
N ASP A 860 -50.62 -50.42 -34.73
CA ASP A 860 -51.97 -49.94 -34.39
C ASP A 860 -52.92 -49.85 -35.61
N PHE A 861 -52.37 -49.79 -36.83
CA PHE A 861 -53.11 -49.93 -38.10
C PHE A 861 -53.07 -51.35 -38.68
N GLY A 862 -52.16 -52.20 -38.19
CA GLY A 862 -52.28 -53.66 -38.24
C GLY A 862 -51.18 -54.42 -38.97
N GLY A 863 -49.95 -53.89 -39.02
CA GLY A 863 -48.75 -54.66 -39.36
C GLY A 863 -48.15 -55.38 -38.15
N ASP A 864 -46.85 -55.69 -38.24
CA ASP A 864 -46.05 -56.40 -37.22
C ASP A 864 -44.82 -55.54 -36.79
N ASP A 865 -44.86 -54.22 -37.01
CA ASP A 865 -43.78 -53.25 -36.77
C ASP A 865 -43.95 -52.49 -35.43
N CYS A 866 -42.85 -52.25 -34.70
CA CYS A 866 -42.85 -51.53 -33.42
C CYS A 866 -42.35 -50.06 -33.53
N ASP A 867 -41.74 -49.66 -34.65
CA ASP A 867 -41.49 -48.24 -34.99
C ASP A 867 -41.52 -48.01 -36.51
N ASP A 868 -42.68 -47.59 -37.04
CA ASP A 868 -42.96 -47.30 -38.47
C ASP A 868 -42.16 -46.10 -39.04
N ALA A 869 -41.14 -45.62 -38.29
CA ALA A 869 -40.22 -44.56 -38.63
C ALA A 869 -38.76 -45.03 -38.92
N ASP A 870 -38.33 -46.24 -38.53
CA ASP A 870 -36.98 -46.79 -38.85
C ASP A 870 -37.01 -48.22 -39.46
N PRO A 871 -36.54 -48.38 -40.73
CA PRO A 871 -36.39 -49.68 -41.41
C PRO A 871 -35.50 -50.76 -40.77
N GLN A 872 -34.97 -50.53 -39.56
CA GLN A 872 -34.10 -51.46 -38.82
C GLN A 872 -34.70 -51.93 -37.49
N VAL A 873 -35.77 -51.32 -37.00
CA VAL A 873 -36.41 -51.61 -35.71
C VAL A 873 -37.52 -52.63 -35.91
N HIS A 874 -37.22 -53.92 -35.75
CA HIS A 874 -38.21 -54.97 -36.02
C HIS A 874 -37.95 -56.24 -35.21
N GLN A 875 -39.03 -56.97 -34.88
CA GLN A 875 -38.96 -58.10 -33.95
C GLN A 875 -37.92 -59.17 -34.32
N GLY A 876 -36.80 -59.23 -33.59
CA GLY A 876 -35.67 -60.14 -33.86
C GLY A 876 -34.45 -59.50 -34.56
N ALA A 877 -34.23 -58.19 -34.46
CA ALA A 877 -32.95 -57.55 -34.79
C ALA A 877 -31.85 -57.91 -33.74
N PRO A 878 -30.62 -57.38 -33.85
CA PRO A 878 -29.59 -57.50 -32.82
C PRO A 878 -29.35 -56.18 -32.07
N GLU A 879 -29.46 -56.22 -30.74
CA GLU A 879 -29.18 -55.11 -29.82
C GLU A 879 -27.83 -54.41 -30.06
N ILE A 880 -27.84 -53.08 -29.94
CA ILE A 880 -26.70 -52.17 -29.89
C ILE A 880 -26.87 -51.33 -28.60
N PRO A 881 -25.94 -51.37 -27.63
CA PRO A 881 -26.04 -50.56 -26.41
C PRO A 881 -26.11 -49.06 -26.69
N TYR A 882 -26.78 -48.34 -25.77
CA TYR A 882 -26.90 -46.89 -25.70
C TYR A 882 -27.52 -46.15 -26.89
N ASP A 883 -28.03 -46.83 -27.92
CA ASP A 883 -28.74 -46.11 -28.99
C ASP A 883 -30.18 -45.73 -28.59
N GLY A 884 -30.66 -46.21 -27.43
CA GLY A 884 -31.96 -45.91 -26.85
C GLY A 884 -33.11 -46.70 -27.48
N VAL A 885 -32.81 -47.56 -28.47
CA VAL A 885 -33.82 -48.22 -29.29
C VAL A 885 -33.89 -49.72 -28.96
N ASP A 886 -35.09 -50.20 -28.61
CA ASP A 886 -35.39 -51.62 -28.45
C ASP A 886 -35.53 -52.30 -29.84
N GLN A 887 -34.42 -52.45 -30.58
CA GLN A 887 -34.44 -52.85 -31.99
C GLN A 887 -35.02 -54.27 -32.19
N ASP A 888 -35.00 -55.12 -31.15
CA ASP A 888 -35.58 -56.49 -31.11
C ASP A 888 -37.07 -56.51 -30.71
N CYS A 889 -37.61 -55.41 -30.17
CA CYS A 889 -38.92 -55.29 -29.52
C CYS A 889 -39.14 -56.26 -28.30
N ASP A 890 -38.12 -56.49 -27.45
CA ASP A 890 -38.18 -57.28 -26.17
C ASP A 890 -38.59 -56.41 -24.97
N GLY A 891 -38.24 -55.13 -25.00
CA GLY A 891 -38.53 -54.11 -23.99
C GLY A 891 -37.35 -53.72 -23.11
N ARG A 892 -36.14 -53.61 -23.68
CA ARG A 892 -34.90 -53.08 -23.04
C ARG A 892 -33.85 -52.69 -24.09
N ASP A 893 -33.11 -51.63 -23.79
CA ASP A 893 -31.73 -51.41 -24.27
C ASP A 893 -30.74 -51.77 -23.15
N ILE A 894 -29.43 -51.66 -23.41
CA ILE A 894 -28.31 -51.85 -22.47
C ILE A 894 -27.70 -50.47 -22.19
N THR A 895 -27.72 -50.05 -20.92
CA THR A 895 -27.37 -48.70 -20.44
C THR A 895 -26.25 -48.67 -19.39
N ASP A 896 -25.87 -49.85 -18.88
CA ASP A 896 -24.70 -50.19 -18.06
C ASP A 896 -24.02 -51.35 -18.81
N VAL A 897 -22.74 -51.22 -19.19
CA VAL A 897 -22.02 -52.20 -20.00
C VAL A 897 -20.93 -52.94 -19.21
N ASP A 898 -20.22 -52.28 -18.31
CA ASP A 898 -19.15 -52.92 -17.54
C ASP A 898 -19.61 -53.56 -16.21
N GLY A 899 -20.67 -53.02 -15.57
CA GLY A 899 -21.36 -53.60 -14.43
C GLY A 899 -21.05 -53.03 -13.05
N ASP A 900 -20.63 -51.77 -12.92
CA ASP A 900 -20.37 -51.12 -11.63
C ASP A 900 -21.66 -50.87 -10.80
N GLY A 901 -22.68 -50.26 -11.40
CA GLY A 901 -23.95 -49.90 -10.78
C GLY A 901 -24.66 -48.65 -11.33
N ASP A 902 -23.98 -47.79 -12.06
CA ASP A 902 -24.51 -46.54 -12.64
C ASP A 902 -24.58 -46.64 -14.18
N ASP A 903 -25.32 -45.74 -14.84
CA ASP A 903 -25.56 -45.78 -16.30
C ASP A 903 -24.66 -44.73 -17.01
N ALA A 904 -24.22 -45.00 -18.26
CA ALA A 904 -23.39 -44.09 -19.05
C ALA A 904 -24.01 -42.69 -19.25
N VAL A 905 -23.17 -41.66 -19.37
CA VAL A 905 -23.57 -40.30 -19.81
C VAL A 905 -24.32 -40.34 -21.16
N GLU A 906 -23.88 -41.12 -22.15
CA GLU A 906 -24.65 -41.29 -23.40
C GLU A 906 -26.03 -41.95 -23.22
N ALA A 907 -26.25 -42.72 -22.14
CA ALA A 907 -27.55 -43.27 -21.79
C ALA A 907 -28.43 -42.31 -20.98
N GLY A 908 -27.91 -41.14 -20.58
CA GLY A 908 -28.56 -40.21 -19.66
C GLY A 908 -28.43 -40.61 -18.19
N GLY A 909 -27.45 -41.47 -17.86
CA GLY A 909 -26.88 -41.56 -16.53
C GLY A 909 -25.80 -40.50 -16.32
N VAL A 910 -24.76 -40.83 -15.55
CA VAL A 910 -23.77 -39.85 -15.06
C VAL A 910 -22.31 -40.35 -15.11
N ASP A 911 -22.08 -41.60 -15.51
CA ASP A 911 -20.73 -42.16 -15.69
C ASP A 911 -20.06 -41.63 -16.98
N CYS A 912 -18.85 -41.07 -16.84
CA CYS A 912 -18.06 -40.48 -17.90
C CYS A 912 -17.17 -41.46 -18.71
N ASP A 913 -16.97 -42.72 -18.27
CA ASP A 913 -16.44 -43.82 -19.11
C ASP A 913 -16.96 -45.20 -18.63
N ASP A 914 -18.22 -45.55 -19.00
CA ASP A 914 -18.86 -46.90 -18.87
C ASP A 914 -18.17 -47.94 -19.77
N THR A 915 -16.85 -48.01 -19.65
CA THR A 915 -15.99 -49.10 -20.09
C THR A 915 -14.88 -49.45 -19.09
N ASP A 916 -14.63 -48.66 -18.02
CA ASP A 916 -13.74 -49.02 -16.91
C ASP A 916 -14.35 -48.72 -15.49
N PRO A 917 -14.78 -49.75 -14.72
CA PRO A 917 -15.64 -49.63 -13.53
C PRO A 917 -14.92 -49.18 -12.24
N ASP A 918 -13.87 -48.37 -12.39
CA ASP A 918 -13.18 -47.66 -11.32
C ASP A 918 -13.27 -46.12 -11.54
N VAL A 919 -13.95 -45.64 -12.61
CA VAL A 919 -14.32 -44.23 -12.90
C VAL A 919 -15.85 -44.13 -12.87
N HIS A 920 -16.43 -43.28 -12.01
CA HIS A 920 -17.88 -43.01 -11.92
C HIS A 920 -18.15 -41.91 -10.85
N PRO A 921 -19.28 -41.19 -10.89
CA PRO A 921 -19.63 -40.24 -9.83
C PRO A 921 -19.67 -40.84 -8.42
N GLY A 922 -19.00 -40.17 -7.49
CA GLY A 922 -18.77 -40.69 -6.14
C GLY A 922 -17.79 -41.87 -6.10
N ALA A 923 -16.90 -41.98 -7.08
CA ALA A 923 -15.56 -42.54 -6.90
C ALA A 923 -14.78 -41.72 -5.85
N ALA A 924 -13.47 -41.87 -5.79
CA ALA A 924 -12.62 -41.04 -4.94
C ALA A 924 -11.40 -40.66 -5.75
N GLU A 925 -11.25 -39.36 -5.99
CA GLU A 925 -10.29 -38.84 -6.96
C GLU A 925 -8.84 -39.23 -6.63
N VAL A 926 -8.06 -39.42 -7.69
CA VAL A 926 -6.64 -39.80 -7.60
C VAL A 926 -5.84 -38.85 -8.48
N TRP A 927 -5.68 -37.64 -7.95
CA TRP A 927 -4.91 -36.53 -8.51
C TRP A 927 -3.63 -36.97 -9.25
N TYR A 928 -3.35 -36.28 -10.36
CA TYR A 928 -2.15 -36.37 -11.19
C TYR A 928 -2.05 -37.62 -12.09
N ASP A 929 -3.12 -38.40 -12.25
CA ASP A 929 -3.15 -39.62 -13.08
C ASP A 929 -3.41 -39.33 -14.57
N GLY A 930 -4.13 -38.24 -14.86
CA GLY A 930 -4.57 -37.76 -16.17
C GLY A 930 -6.02 -38.10 -16.51
N VAL A 931 -6.86 -38.31 -15.49
CA VAL A 931 -8.23 -38.83 -15.58
C VAL A 931 -9.07 -38.29 -14.43
N ASP A 932 -10.05 -37.44 -14.71
CA ASP A 932 -11.20 -37.14 -13.84
C ASP A 932 -11.98 -38.45 -13.58
N GLN A 933 -12.00 -38.92 -12.33
CA GLN A 933 -12.52 -40.23 -11.93
C GLN A 933 -13.89 -40.16 -11.26
N ASP A 934 -14.25 -39.04 -10.62
CA ASP A 934 -15.60 -38.81 -10.10
C ASP A 934 -16.52 -37.96 -11.01
N CYS A 935 -16.01 -37.57 -12.18
CA CYS A 935 -16.71 -36.88 -13.25
C CYS A 935 -17.24 -35.48 -12.85
N ALA A 936 -16.62 -34.82 -11.86
CA ALA A 936 -16.96 -33.45 -11.44
C ALA A 936 -16.59 -32.39 -12.49
N GLY A 937 -15.48 -32.62 -13.22
CA GLY A 937 -14.93 -31.66 -14.19
C GLY A 937 -13.94 -30.64 -13.64
N ASP A 938 -13.44 -30.86 -12.42
CA ASP A 938 -12.30 -30.14 -11.82
C ASP A 938 -10.99 -30.48 -12.59
N ASP A 939 -9.93 -29.65 -12.51
CA ASP A 939 -8.67 -29.93 -13.24
C ASP A 939 -7.75 -30.83 -12.39
N ASP A 940 -7.38 -32.01 -12.91
CA ASP A 940 -6.63 -33.10 -12.24
C ASP A 940 -5.14 -32.75 -11.92
N TYR A 941 -4.83 -31.45 -11.85
CA TYR A 941 -3.53 -30.88 -11.54
C TYR A 941 -3.61 -29.61 -10.67
N ASP A 942 -4.81 -29.31 -10.14
CA ASP A 942 -5.20 -28.14 -9.33
C ASP A 942 -6.14 -28.69 -8.23
N ALA A 943 -5.55 -29.01 -7.08
CA ALA A 943 -6.05 -29.97 -6.09
C ALA A 943 -6.45 -29.33 -4.74
N ASP A 944 -6.02 -28.09 -4.48
CA ASP A 944 -6.57 -27.21 -3.43
C ASP A 944 -7.59 -26.18 -3.98
N GLN A 945 -7.56 -25.90 -5.29
CA GLN A 945 -8.50 -25.05 -6.06
C GLN A 945 -8.19 -23.54 -6.04
N ASP A 946 -6.93 -23.16 -5.85
CA ASP A 946 -6.46 -21.75 -5.95
C ASP A 946 -6.48 -21.21 -7.41
N GLY A 947 -6.41 -22.11 -8.41
CA GLY A 947 -6.38 -21.80 -9.84
C GLY A 947 -5.01 -21.94 -10.53
N TRP A 948 -3.97 -22.41 -9.83
CA TRP A 948 -2.58 -22.53 -10.30
C TRP A 948 -2.11 -23.99 -10.29
N ALA A 949 -2.22 -24.66 -11.43
CA ALA A 949 -1.83 -26.07 -11.51
C ALA A 949 -0.35 -26.37 -11.19
N HIS A 950 -0.08 -27.49 -10.51
CA HIS A 950 1.21 -27.89 -9.97
C HIS A 950 2.38 -27.99 -10.99
N ALA A 951 3.56 -27.47 -10.61
CA ALA A 951 4.73 -27.35 -11.51
C ALA A 951 5.34 -28.68 -11.99
N ASP A 952 5.27 -29.78 -11.23
CA ASP A 952 5.77 -31.09 -11.72
C ASP A 952 4.86 -31.64 -12.86
N HIS A 953 3.67 -31.04 -13.03
CA HIS A 953 2.67 -31.35 -14.07
C HIS A 953 2.59 -30.29 -15.18
N GLY A 954 2.86 -29.03 -14.86
CA GLY A 954 3.30 -28.02 -15.84
C GLY A 954 2.55 -26.70 -15.86
N GLY A 955 1.83 -26.35 -14.78
CA GLY A 955 1.66 -24.95 -14.39
C GLY A 955 2.88 -24.48 -13.60
N GLU A 956 2.67 -23.65 -12.57
CA GLU A 956 3.73 -22.84 -11.96
C GLU A 956 3.78 -22.87 -10.41
N ASP A 957 2.75 -23.36 -9.70
CA ASP A 957 2.73 -23.64 -8.24
C ASP A 957 3.74 -24.72 -7.80
N CYS A 958 4.08 -24.75 -6.51
CA CYS A 958 5.04 -25.66 -5.89
C CYS A 958 4.54 -26.56 -4.73
N ASP A 959 3.35 -26.39 -4.13
CA ASP A 959 2.76 -27.36 -3.17
C ASP A 959 1.20 -27.36 -3.13
N ASP A 960 0.56 -27.47 -4.31
CA ASP A 960 -0.83 -27.91 -4.67
C ASP A 960 -1.59 -28.83 -3.68
N ALA A 961 -1.75 -28.33 -2.46
CA ALA A 961 -2.45 -28.87 -1.30
C ALA A 961 -2.63 -27.79 -0.19
N ASP A 962 -2.30 -26.53 -0.48
CA ASP A 962 -2.16 -25.41 0.46
C ASP A 962 -2.33 -24.06 -0.29
N GLU A 963 -3.55 -23.52 -0.29
CA GLU A 963 -3.99 -22.36 -1.11
C GLU A 963 -3.24 -21.03 -0.85
N ASP A 964 -2.36 -21.00 0.17
CA ASP A 964 -1.44 -19.90 0.50
C ASP A 964 -0.11 -19.95 -0.30
N VAL A 965 0.15 -21.01 -1.11
CA VAL A 965 1.43 -21.28 -1.79
C VAL A 965 1.24 -21.25 -3.33
N HIS A 966 1.52 -20.11 -3.98
CA HIS A 966 1.36 -19.96 -5.42
C HIS A 966 2.20 -18.81 -6.03
N PRO A 967 2.42 -18.74 -7.36
CA PRO A 967 3.34 -17.79 -8.02
C PRO A 967 3.01 -16.29 -7.96
N GLU A 968 1.97 -15.90 -7.21
CA GLU A 968 1.59 -14.50 -6.94
C GLU A 968 1.35 -14.26 -5.43
N ALA A 969 1.73 -15.21 -4.57
CA ALA A 969 1.72 -15.09 -3.11
C ALA A 969 2.87 -14.17 -2.63
N PHE A 970 2.94 -13.96 -1.32
CA PHE A 970 4.05 -13.27 -0.66
C PHE A 970 4.70 -14.19 0.37
N ASP A 971 6.01 -14.38 0.29
CA ASP A 971 6.74 -15.17 1.26
C ASP A 971 6.61 -14.62 2.69
N ARG A 972 6.49 -15.55 3.65
CA ARG A 972 6.51 -15.26 5.09
C ARG A 972 7.89 -15.61 5.64
N PRO A 973 8.78 -14.63 5.90
CA PRO A 973 10.17 -14.91 6.25
C PRO A 973 10.34 -15.92 7.37
N TYR A 974 11.26 -16.86 7.16
CA TYR A 974 11.74 -17.84 8.14
C TYR A 974 10.76 -18.95 8.55
N ASP A 975 9.57 -19.06 7.94
CA ASP A 975 8.63 -20.14 8.27
C ASP A 975 9.02 -21.51 7.64
N GLY A 976 9.94 -21.50 6.67
CA GLY A 976 10.51 -22.68 6.03
C GLY A 976 9.74 -23.19 4.81
N LEU A 977 8.77 -22.41 4.31
CA LEU A 977 8.05 -22.63 3.06
C LEU A 977 8.52 -21.63 1.98
N ASP A 978 8.07 -21.84 0.75
CA ASP A 978 8.54 -21.20 -0.49
C ASP A 978 7.24 -20.74 -1.17
N GLN A 979 6.58 -19.71 -0.62
CA GLN A 979 5.18 -19.38 -0.95
C GLN A 979 5.05 -18.82 -2.37
N ASP A 980 5.96 -17.95 -2.82
CA ASP A 980 5.93 -17.38 -4.18
C ASP A 980 6.49 -18.33 -5.27
N CYS A 981 7.02 -19.49 -4.86
CA CYS A 981 7.57 -20.54 -5.71
C CYS A 981 8.77 -20.12 -6.61
N ASP A 982 9.49 -19.01 -6.35
CA ASP A 982 10.80 -18.68 -6.95
C ASP A 982 11.84 -19.79 -6.73
N GLY A 983 11.77 -20.44 -5.56
CA GLY A 983 12.64 -21.54 -5.14
C GLY A 983 13.41 -21.30 -3.82
N ALA A 984 12.97 -20.34 -3.00
CA ALA A 984 13.54 -20.02 -1.69
C ALA A 984 12.60 -19.17 -0.80
N ASP A 985 12.29 -19.67 0.40
CA ASP A 985 11.96 -18.89 1.61
C ASP A 985 12.81 -17.60 1.69
N VAL A 986 12.22 -16.48 2.09
CA VAL A 986 12.95 -15.22 2.32
C VAL A 986 13.84 -15.37 3.56
N THR A 987 15.11 -15.72 3.31
CA THR A 987 16.15 -15.89 4.31
C THR A 987 17.11 -14.69 4.45
N ASP A 988 16.90 -13.63 3.66
CA ASP A 988 17.72 -12.42 3.45
C ASP A 988 16.74 -11.23 3.41
N VAL A 989 16.23 -10.81 4.58
CA VAL A 989 15.09 -9.87 4.70
C VAL A 989 15.47 -8.44 4.31
N ASP A 990 16.67 -7.98 4.67
CA ASP A 990 17.14 -6.65 4.30
C ASP A 990 17.71 -6.53 2.86
N GLY A 991 18.07 -7.66 2.24
CA GLY A 991 18.55 -7.76 0.86
C GLY A 991 20.04 -7.45 0.63
N ASP A 992 20.87 -7.52 1.68
CA ASP A 992 22.33 -7.40 1.63
C ASP A 992 23.00 -8.54 0.80
N GLY A 993 22.45 -9.76 0.90
CA GLY A 993 23.00 -10.97 0.27
C GLY A 993 23.64 -11.98 1.23
N HIS A 994 23.29 -11.90 2.52
CA HIS A 994 23.57 -12.89 3.57
C HIS A 994 22.26 -13.53 4.07
N ASP A 995 22.34 -14.68 4.75
CA ASP A 995 21.17 -15.43 5.23
C ASP A 995 21.12 -15.41 6.78
N ALA A 996 19.96 -15.22 7.43
CA ALA A 996 19.84 -15.13 8.91
C ALA A 996 20.37 -16.34 9.72
N GLU A 997 20.94 -16.13 10.93
CA GLU A 997 21.35 -17.23 11.85
C GLU A 997 20.15 -18.11 12.26
N GLU A 998 18.92 -17.56 12.33
CA GLU A 998 17.73 -18.29 12.77
C GLU A 998 17.40 -19.48 11.84
N VAL A 999 17.48 -19.27 10.52
CA VAL A 999 17.36 -20.33 9.50
C VAL A 999 18.68 -21.12 9.28
N GLY A 1000 19.78 -20.63 9.85
CA GLY A 1000 21.09 -21.28 9.88
C GLY A 1000 22.05 -20.83 8.78
N GLY A 1001 21.91 -19.59 8.34
CA GLY A 1001 22.82 -18.87 7.46
C GLY A 1001 24.12 -18.42 8.14
N ASP A 1002 24.58 -17.20 7.85
CA ASP A 1002 25.69 -16.57 8.59
C ASP A 1002 25.45 -15.12 9.07
N ASP A 1003 24.29 -14.49 8.80
CA ASP A 1003 23.94 -13.19 9.37
C ASP A 1003 23.50 -13.23 10.84
N CYS A 1004 23.66 -12.10 11.53
CA CYS A 1004 23.35 -11.94 12.95
C CYS A 1004 22.38 -10.80 13.28
N ASP A 1005 21.95 -9.98 12.30
CA ASP A 1005 20.89 -8.97 12.47
C ASP A 1005 20.21 -8.66 11.10
N ASP A 1006 19.46 -9.64 10.57
CA ASP A 1006 18.88 -9.71 9.20
C ASP A 1006 17.86 -8.59 8.84
N ASP A 1007 17.61 -7.66 9.77
CA ASP A 1007 16.81 -6.44 9.61
C ASP A 1007 17.67 -5.16 9.33
N ASP A 1008 19.02 -5.21 9.45
CA ASP A 1008 19.95 -4.09 9.20
C ASP A 1008 21.07 -4.47 8.20
N PRO A 1009 21.01 -3.98 6.93
CA PRO A 1009 21.95 -4.32 5.83
C PRO A 1009 23.33 -3.65 5.98
N THR A 1010 23.76 -3.39 7.22
CA THR A 1010 25.08 -2.91 7.60
C THR A 1010 25.76 -3.78 8.66
N ILE A 1011 25.04 -4.76 9.22
CA ILE A 1011 25.53 -5.87 10.04
C ILE A 1011 25.51 -7.09 9.12
N ASN A 1012 26.64 -7.76 8.92
CA ASN A 1012 26.77 -9.02 8.15
C ASN A 1012 28.21 -9.53 8.12
N PRO A 1013 28.45 -10.84 7.87
CA PRO A 1013 29.80 -11.43 7.70
C PRO A 1013 30.71 -10.85 6.62
N SER A 1014 30.31 -9.79 5.90
CA SER A 1014 31.12 -9.06 4.92
C SER A 1014 31.46 -7.60 5.31
N ALA A 1015 30.94 -7.10 6.43
CA ALA A 1015 31.10 -5.74 6.93
C ALA A 1015 32.57 -5.34 7.27
N GLU A 1016 32.80 -4.06 7.62
CA GLU A 1016 34.07 -3.60 8.22
C GLU A 1016 33.84 -3.22 9.70
N GLU A 1017 34.16 -4.15 10.61
CA GLU A 1017 34.03 -4.01 12.07
C GLU A 1017 34.54 -2.65 12.62
N THR A 1018 33.69 -2.00 13.41
CA THR A 1018 33.79 -0.58 13.85
C THR A 1018 34.22 -0.41 15.31
N TRP A 1019 34.72 -1.47 15.94
CA TRP A 1019 35.49 -1.52 17.20
C TRP A 1019 35.17 -0.46 18.26
N TYR A 1020 34.65 -0.97 19.35
CA TYR A 1020 34.24 -0.34 20.60
C TYR A 1020 32.90 0.43 20.61
N ASP A 1021 31.98 0.09 19.70
CA ASP A 1021 30.58 0.53 19.71
C ASP A 1021 29.55 -0.54 20.10
N ARG A 1022 29.97 -1.82 20.15
CA ARG A 1022 29.29 -3.00 20.76
C ARG A 1022 28.30 -3.77 19.89
N VAL A 1023 28.32 -3.57 18.58
CA VAL A 1023 27.66 -4.45 17.62
C VAL A 1023 28.74 -5.27 16.93
N ASP A 1024 28.57 -6.59 16.85
CA ASP A 1024 29.47 -7.53 16.16
C ASP A 1024 29.15 -7.47 14.66
N GLN A 1025 29.63 -6.42 13.97
CA GLN A 1025 29.16 -6.13 12.62
C GLN A 1025 29.63 -7.15 11.58
N ASP A 1026 30.80 -7.78 11.77
CA ASP A 1026 31.24 -8.89 10.90
C ASP A 1026 30.84 -10.31 11.38
N CYS A 1027 29.91 -10.38 12.35
CA CYS A 1027 29.23 -11.58 12.87
C CYS A 1027 30.18 -12.76 13.20
N ASP A 1028 31.46 -12.49 13.52
CA ASP A 1028 32.49 -13.52 13.65
C ASP A 1028 32.59 -14.11 15.08
N GLY A 1029 31.88 -13.49 16.04
CA GLY A 1029 31.77 -13.94 17.43
C GLY A 1029 33.02 -13.70 18.27
N LEU A 1030 33.90 -12.79 17.83
CA LEU A 1030 34.93 -12.19 18.67
C LEU A 1030 34.30 -11.14 19.61
N SER A 1031 35.13 -10.24 20.14
CA SER A 1031 34.70 -9.23 21.11
C SER A 1031 35.06 -7.86 20.55
N ASP A 1032 34.07 -6.99 20.40
CA ASP A 1032 34.18 -5.55 20.09
C ASP A 1032 35.26 -4.78 20.91
N ASP A 1033 35.64 -5.33 22.08
CA ASP A 1033 36.73 -4.83 22.94
C ASP A 1033 38.14 -5.51 22.73
N ASP A 1034 38.34 -6.38 21.72
CA ASP A 1034 39.60 -7.11 21.34
C ASP A 1034 40.01 -6.83 19.87
N ALA A 1035 40.44 -5.58 19.60
CA ALA A 1035 40.60 -5.01 18.26
C ALA A 1035 41.87 -5.45 17.50
N ASP A 1036 42.65 -6.39 18.04
CA ASP A 1036 43.69 -7.10 17.28
C ASP A 1036 43.55 -8.64 17.26
N ALA A 1037 42.46 -9.16 17.82
CA ALA A 1037 42.00 -10.55 17.77
C ALA A 1037 43.02 -11.56 18.30
N ASP A 1038 43.61 -11.27 19.47
CA ASP A 1038 44.58 -12.14 20.15
C ASP A 1038 44.02 -12.89 21.38
N GLY A 1039 42.81 -12.50 21.80
CA GLY A 1039 41.95 -13.22 22.76
C GLY A 1039 41.86 -12.55 24.14
N PHE A 1040 42.08 -11.24 24.21
CA PHE A 1040 42.18 -10.47 25.45
C PHE A 1040 41.65 -9.03 25.29
N ASP A 1041 40.42 -8.80 25.74
CA ASP A 1041 39.79 -7.48 25.74
C ASP A 1041 40.57 -6.40 26.53
N ALA A 1042 40.44 -5.14 26.08
CA ALA A 1042 41.29 -4.02 26.48
C ALA A 1042 41.14 -3.56 27.96
N GLU A 1043 42.26 -3.25 28.63
CA GLU A 1043 42.32 -2.63 29.99
C GLU A 1043 41.54 -1.30 30.02
N SER A 1044 41.45 -0.61 28.88
CA SER A 1044 40.73 0.67 28.79
C SER A 1044 39.21 0.53 28.93
N ARG A 1045 38.69 -0.68 28.70
CA ARG A 1045 37.27 -1.03 28.65
C ARG A 1045 36.86 -1.94 29.82
N GLY A 1046 37.67 -2.96 30.12
CA GLY A 1046 37.49 -3.77 31.34
C GLY A 1046 38.33 -5.04 31.46
N GLY A 1047 38.94 -5.50 30.36
CA GLY A 1047 39.78 -6.69 30.32
C GLY A 1047 41.21 -6.45 30.85
N ASP A 1048 42.16 -7.25 30.36
CA ASP A 1048 43.54 -7.30 30.87
C ASP A 1048 44.62 -6.86 29.85
N ASP A 1049 44.32 -6.58 28.57
CA ASP A 1049 45.35 -6.14 27.59
C ASP A 1049 45.71 -4.63 27.65
N CYS A 1050 46.96 -4.29 27.34
CA CYS A 1050 47.55 -2.97 27.49
C CYS A 1050 48.06 -2.24 26.19
N ASP A 1051 47.93 -2.80 24.97
CA ASP A 1051 48.20 -2.07 23.70
C ASP A 1051 47.41 -2.60 22.46
N ASP A 1052 46.21 -3.16 22.68
CA ASP A 1052 45.06 -3.48 21.80
C ASP A 1052 45.10 -2.81 20.40
N ALA A 1053 45.98 -3.36 19.54
CA ALA A 1053 46.43 -2.88 18.22
C ALA A 1053 47.78 -3.54 17.75
N ASP A 1054 48.47 -4.32 18.59
CA ASP A 1054 49.67 -5.13 18.25
C ASP A 1054 49.62 -6.51 18.97
N PRO A 1055 49.14 -7.59 18.30
CA PRO A 1055 48.77 -8.92 18.86
C PRO A 1055 49.99 -9.76 19.27
N ALA A 1056 50.77 -9.17 20.16
CA ALA A 1056 52.09 -9.54 20.66
C ALA A 1056 52.41 -8.82 21.99
N VAL A 1057 51.56 -7.85 22.39
CA VAL A 1057 51.35 -7.35 23.74
C VAL A 1057 50.02 -7.97 24.20
N ASN A 1058 50.04 -8.78 25.27
CA ASN A 1058 48.86 -9.36 25.93
C ASN A 1058 49.28 -10.11 27.21
N PRO A 1059 48.37 -10.41 28.16
CA PRO A 1059 48.68 -11.06 29.44
C PRO A 1059 49.37 -12.44 29.38
N ASP A 1060 49.29 -13.17 28.26
CA ASP A 1060 49.92 -14.50 28.09
C ASP A 1060 51.16 -14.46 27.17
N ALA A 1061 51.58 -13.26 26.74
CA ALA A 1061 52.78 -12.99 25.96
C ALA A 1061 54.08 -13.25 26.76
N VAL A 1062 55.23 -12.94 26.16
CA VAL A 1062 56.53 -13.10 26.83
C VAL A 1062 57.48 -11.96 26.51
N ASP A 1063 57.73 -11.17 27.54
CA ASP A 1063 58.59 -10.00 27.58
C ASP A 1063 59.95 -10.14 26.86
N ALA A 1064 60.30 -9.12 26.07
CA ALA A 1064 61.43 -9.05 25.14
C ALA A 1064 62.61 -8.23 25.73
N PRO A 1065 63.50 -8.84 26.53
CA PRO A 1065 64.07 -8.15 27.70
C PRO A 1065 64.91 -6.88 27.39
N GLY A 1066 64.36 -5.72 27.74
CA GLY A 1066 65.01 -4.42 27.67
C GLY A 1066 64.85 -3.67 26.34
N ASP A 1067 63.76 -3.88 25.59
CA ASP A 1067 63.43 -3.06 24.42
C ASP A 1067 62.46 -1.89 24.69
N GLY A 1068 61.73 -1.93 25.80
CA GLY A 1068 60.97 -0.81 26.36
C GLY A 1068 59.47 -0.79 26.05
N VAL A 1069 58.93 -1.92 25.57
CA VAL A 1069 57.50 -2.27 25.61
C VAL A 1069 57.30 -3.31 26.71
N ASP A 1070 56.10 -3.39 27.25
CA ASP A 1070 55.72 -4.18 28.44
C ASP A 1070 54.78 -5.29 27.95
N GLN A 1071 55.35 -6.36 27.37
CA GLN A 1071 54.56 -7.25 26.51
C GLN A 1071 53.58 -8.15 27.29
N ASP A 1072 53.92 -8.58 28.51
CA ASP A 1072 53.04 -9.44 29.32
C ASP A 1072 52.14 -8.68 30.31
N CYS A 1073 51.99 -7.36 30.12
CA CYS A 1073 51.17 -6.43 30.91
C CYS A 1073 51.34 -6.49 32.46
N ASP A 1074 52.44 -7.10 32.97
CA ASP A 1074 52.83 -7.16 34.40
C ASP A 1074 53.10 -5.75 35.00
N GLY A 1075 53.45 -4.79 34.14
CA GLY A 1075 53.74 -3.41 34.50
C GLY A 1075 55.24 -3.03 34.49
N ALA A 1076 56.14 -3.88 33.95
CA ALA A 1076 57.58 -3.59 33.80
C ALA A 1076 58.44 -4.56 32.92
N ASP A 1077 58.65 -4.20 31.64
CA ASP A 1077 59.77 -4.63 30.73
C ASP A 1077 60.98 -5.30 31.44
N ALA A 1078 61.17 -6.58 31.14
CA ALA A 1078 62.08 -7.49 31.81
C ALA A 1078 63.56 -7.08 31.65
N GLU A 1079 64.26 -6.93 32.78
CA GLU A 1079 65.69 -6.60 32.77
C GLU A 1079 66.57 -7.78 32.27
N PRO A 1080 67.39 -7.61 31.21
CA PRO A 1080 68.08 -8.71 30.53
C PRO A 1080 69.18 -9.43 31.35
N GLU A 1081 69.18 -10.77 31.33
CA GLU A 1081 70.07 -11.61 32.17
C GLU A 1081 71.60 -11.45 31.93
N ASP A 1082 72.33 -10.92 32.93
CA ASP A 1082 73.81 -10.92 32.95
C ASP A 1082 74.38 -12.33 33.23
N THR A 1083 74.76 -13.04 32.15
CA THR A 1083 75.45 -14.34 32.20
C THR A 1083 76.91 -14.23 32.69
N GLY A 1084 77.06 -13.96 33.99
CA GLY A 1084 78.25 -13.37 34.60
C GLY A 1084 79.60 -14.10 34.50
N GLY A 1085 80.67 -13.30 34.44
CA GLY A 1085 82.08 -13.71 34.48
C GLY A 1085 82.87 -13.11 35.66
N PRO A 1086 83.74 -13.86 36.37
CA PRO A 1086 84.20 -13.45 37.70
C PRO A 1086 85.51 -12.61 37.75
N SER A 1087 85.64 -11.80 38.81
CA SER A 1087 86.90 -11.23 39.37
C SER A 1087 87.53 -10.07 38.55
N THR A 1088 87.79 -8.86 39.08
CA THR A 1088 87.95 -8.42 40.49
C THR A 1088 88.06 -6.89 40.64
N ASP A 1089 87.54 -6.35 41.76
CA ASP A 1089 88.12 -5.27 42.59
C ASP A 1089 88.32 -3.82 42.04
N LYS A 1090 87.47 -2.89 42.52
CA LYS A 1090 87.60 -1.39 42.52
C LYS A 1090 87.64 -0.69 41.14
N GLY A 1091 86.79 0.29 40.81
CA GLY A 1091 85.83 1.08 41.59
C GLY A 1091 86.18 2.58 41.56
N GLY A 1092 85.17 3.45 41.35
CA GLY A 1092 85.30 4.92 41.41
C GLY A 1092 84.92 5.65 40.11
N ASP A 1093 83.80 6.38 40.18
CA ASP A 1093 83.38 7.60 39.48
C ASP A 1093 83.88 7.92 38.04
N GLY A 1094 82.92 8.10 37.12
CA GLY A 1094 82.73 9.46 36.55
C GLY A 1094 82.78 9.68 35.02
N CYS A 1095 81.64 10.08 34.47
CA CYS A 1095 81.44 11.09 33.39
C CYS A 1095 81.98 10.86 31.94
N ALA A 1096 81.02 10.57 31.05
CA ALA A 1096 80.47 11.52 30.04
C ALA A 1096 80.95 11.55 28.56
N SER A 1097 79.98 11.90 27.69
CA SER A 1097 80.05 12.46 26.31
C SER A 1097 80.50 11.59 25.12
N ALA A 1098 79.53 11.10 24.31
CA ALA A 1098 79.05 11.64 23.01
C ALA A 1098 80.06 12.17 21.93
N PRO A 1099 79.71 12.34 20.61
CA PRO A 1099 78.56 11.82 19.79
C PRO A 1099 78.86 11.34 18.31
N GLY A 1100 77.92 10.61 17.69
CA GLY A 1100 77.30 10.91 16.35
C GLY A 1100 77.89 10.45 14.99
N GLY A 1101 77.01 10.17 14.00
CA GLY A 1101 77.15 10.73 12.61
C GLY A 1101 76.98 9.89 11.31
N SER A 1102 75.77 9.84 10.74
CA SER A 1102 75.39 10.30 9.36
C SER A 1102 75.69 9.53 8.01
N LEU A 1103 74.76 9.76 7.04
CA LEU A 1103 74.81 9.76 5.54
C LEU A 1103 74.23 8.54 4.75
N TRP A 1104 73.23 8.63 3.82
CA TRP A 1104 72.89 9.53 2.64
C TRP A 1104 73.48 9.02 1.28
N LEU A 1105 72.89 9.11 0.06
CA LEU A 1105 71.73 9.86 -0.51
C LEU A 1105 71.19 9.29 -1.87
N GLY A 1106 69.89 9.47 -2.18
CA GLY A 1106 69.29 9.49 -3.54
C GLY A 1106 67.75 9.34 -3.57
N LEU A 1107 67.00 9.36 -4.69
CA LEU A 1107 67.13 9.94 -6.06
C LEU A 1107 65.84 9.59 -6.89
N LEU A 1108 65.17 10.39 -7.76
CA LEU A 1108 65.09 11.84 -8.03
C LEU A 1108 63.94 12.22 -9.06
N ALA A 1109 62.70 12.54 -8.64
CA ALA A 1109 61.68 13.30 -9.41
C ALA A 1109 60.72 14.01 -8.40
N LEU A 1110 60.43 15.33 -8.38
CA LEU A 1110 59.99 16.34 -9.36
C LEU A 1110 58.50 16.17 -9.76
N LEU A 1111 57.54 17.11 -9.62
CA LEU A 1111 57.38 18.51 -9.09
C LEU A 1111 55.84 18.78 -8.97
N GLY A 1112 55.23 19.62 -8.13
CA GLY A 1112 55.66 20.39 -6.94
C GLY A 1112 54.80 21.66 -6.65
N LEU A 1113 54.74 22.10 -5.37
CA LEU A 1113 54.40 23.47 -4.84
C LEU A 1113 52.93 23.95 -4.59
N ARG A 1114 52.59 24.10 -3.29
CA ARG A 1114 51.93 25.25 -2.58
C ARG A 1114 50.40 25.34 -2.35
N ARG A 1115 50.02 25.08 -1.08
CA ARG A 1115 49.51 26.03 -0.04
C ARG A 1115 48.47 27.12 -0.43
N ARG A 1116 47.36 27.09 0.35
CA ARG A 1116 46.65 28.15 1.13
C ARG A 1116 45.30 28.75 0.63
N ARG A 1117 44.26 28.34 1.38
CA ARG A 1117 43.31 29.14 2.22
C ARG A 1117 42.08 29.87 1.61
N PHE A 1118 40.99 29.65 2.36
CA PHE A 1118 39.84 30.51 2.69
C PHE A 1118 38.61 30.51 1.77
N SER A 1119 37.48 30.22 2.43
CA SER A 1119 36.07 30.46 2.09
C SER A 1119 35.49 29.71 0.87
N ALA A 1120 34.26 29.17 0.87
CA ALA A 1120 33.16 29.29 1.87
C ALA A 1120 33.59 29.08 3.34
#